data_AF-A0A1Q6MAX7-F1
#
_entry.id   AF-A0A1Q6MAX7-F1
#
_cell.length_a   1.000
_cell.length_b   1.000
_cell.length_c   1.000
_cell.angle_alpha   90.00
_cell.angle_beta   90.00
_cell.angle_gamma   90.00
#
_symmetry.space_group_name_H-M   'P 1'
#
loop_
_entity.id
_entity.type
_entity.pdbx_description
1 polymer ?
#
loop_
_entity_poly.entity_id
_entity_poly.type
_entity_poly.pdbx_seq_one_letter_code
_entity_poly.pdbx_strand_id
1 'polypeptide(L)'
;MKMPMNDMQYLAAYGDFDKDVLVSAGAGSGKTQVLTSRVTNLIEKGVKPTELLVLTFTNAAAAEMKSRVRGMLSERQDLRDSISLLEQAYITTFDSFNLSMCKKYFYALNVSPNIGICDASSMKIKKIEIIDDILNELYEAHDDALEDYLNNFTDKRDDILKDNLLILINGLDKLDDSLDYLKHYNEKFFSDDFFVKIKDDYLKLCLNYKEKAVKILEDLMSSTDSVKSHKQIQEIIDTYLKNNYEGIKEAALMSLPRKGKNDDESFSLLKLKLKKEVQDPLSSLTRYESLDDAINKYLLSKKSINLFINILIKYYERIEEYSSQTGLYEFNDIQKLAIRLVKNNPDIREEMKKQFKYILIDEYQDTSDLQEIFISYFKNNNRFMVGDIKQSIYRFRNANPNIFKQKYENYYPITKDNYPSLQETFKNAPGYLIDMNQNFRSRAEVLLDINNMFSLLMTKEVGDAEYAKSHQMKFGLTVYNNQACSDEKGFSSDFIYYPYDKEKKIDRAYYEGYIIASDIKSKLGNYMVFNKDLKGFRPATYDDFCIILDRKDHFEIFKRVLEANNIPVVIYADSTVSDSYPAMVILNILHLISYHYLAKFTSDYYHALTSVLRSFICQKSDEEIFEIVSNRNLDNEISRNARSLSYLVDTTDCASILNKALEMFGFYSKVKLVSNINDALHAVEYISNKLGELAKMGYNFTKIVEELDILIKNGEDAKYSMDVSTSHGVKMMNIHKSKGLEYPICYFADFNHAYNKSNVKAGTGFDLKYGIYMPINDEGIDDTMIKALYKDTWVRETVSERLRLFYVALTRAREKMIFIRDITNFDDSKDTQSQSSFGQYFDYIEAKAPNIIKNRIDLTEDYFSGLDVKAIEGHFYSLGLKNNNEIKYESLNLDIKEIKNDHISKRMNKLSNKHLDTMLENGLNYHYILEMLDFKRPFESLNEMNIDLTSKKIIENVLKMDLMKNISHAKTLHEYEFSSIIENKAYHGIIDLLVIYDDYIDIIDYKLKNFDDEAYDRQLGLYKAYVKSKTNKPVKCHLLSIIDAKSREVEV
;
A
#
# COMPACT_ATOMS: atom_id res chain seq x y z
N MET A 1 -13.48 28.90 27.84
CA MET A 1 -14.02 30.21 27.39
C MET A 1 -14.28 30.11 25.88
N LYS A 2 -15.54 30.21 25.41
CA LYS A 2 -15.90 29.97 23.99
C LYS A 2 -15.34 31.10 23.11
N MET A 3 -14.61 30.76 22.02
CA MET A 3 -14.33 31.74 20.97
C MET A 3 -15.67 32.18 20.36
N PRO A 4 -15.88 33.48 20.11
CA PRO A 4 -17.11 33.97 19.50
C PRO A 4 -17.27 33.34 18.11
N MET A 5 -18.46 32.78 17.84
CA MET A 5 -18.81 32.26 16.52
C MET A 5 -19.09 33.41 15.57
N ASN A 6 -18.64 33.30 14.32
CA ASN A 6 -19.09 34.20 13.26
C ASN A 6 -20.52 33.85 12.81
N ASP A 7 -21.10 34.69 11.95
CA ASP A 7 -22.49 34.53 11.50
C ASP A 7 -22.77 33.21 10.78
N MET A 8 -21.82 32.72 9.99
CA MET A 8 -21.96 31.44 9.26
C MET A 8 -21.85 30.23 10.19
N GLN A 9 -20.91 30.25 11.14
CA GLN A 9 -20.78 29.25 12.20
C GLN A 9 -22.04 29.22 13.09
N TYR A 10 -22.57 30.40 13.41
CA TYR A 10 -23.80 30.53 14.19
C TYR A 10 -24.99 29.96 13.42
N LEU A 11 -25.16 30.32 12.15
CA LEU A 11 -26.22 29.75 11.30
C LEU A 11 -26.11 28.22 11.23
N ALA A 12 -24.92 27.67 10.99
CA ALA A 12 -24.71 26.23 10.91
C ALA A 12 -25.04 25.50 12.24
N ALA A 13 -24.65 26.09 13.38
CA ALA A 13 -24.86 25.48 14.69
C ALA A 13 -26.31 25.61 15.21
N TYR A 14 -26.95 26.76 15.01
CA TYR A 14 -28.23 27.09 15.63
C TYR A 14 -29.42 27.18 14.66
N GLY A 15 -29.15 27.19 13.35
CA GLY A 15 -30.15 27.21 12.30
C GLY A 15 -31.08 25.99 12.35
N ASP A 16 -32.36 26.26 12.14
CA ASP A 16 -33.42 25.26 12.05
C ASP A 16 -33.75 25.02 10.58
N PHE A 17 -33.33 23.87 10.04
CA PHE A 17 -33.33 23.56 8.61
C PHE A 17 -34.38 22.49 8.29
N ASP A 18 -35.14 22.68 7.21
CA ASP A 18 -36.16 21.77 6.70
C ASP A 18 -35.69 20.89 5.53
N LYS A 19 -34.42 21.07 5.11
CA LYS A 19 -33.75 20.36 4.02
C LYS A 19 -32.36 19.89 4.45
N ASP A 20 -31.78 19.01 3.63
CA ASP A 20 -30.38 18.62 3.75
C ASP A 20 -29.46 19.85 3.70
N VAL A 21 -28.46 19.89 4.57
CA VAL A 21 -27.47 20.97 4.66
C VAL A 21 -26.07 20.42 4.41
N LEU A 22 -25.35 21.06 3.49
CA LEU A 22 -23.92 20.88 3.30
C LEU A 22 -23.19 22.11 3.85
N VAL A 23 -22.27 21.89 4.78
CA VAL A 23 -21.37 22.91 5.31
C VAL A 23 -19.99 22.70 4.71
N SER A 24 -19.62 23.57 3.77
CA SER A 24 -18.29 23.61 3.18
C SER A 24 -17.38 24.44 4.07
N ALA A 25 -16.47 23.78 4.77
CA ALA A 25 -15.73 24.36 5.87
C ALA A 25 -14.23 24.08 5.73
N GLY A 26 -13.50 25.10 5.27
CA GLY A 26 -12.06 25.02 5.00
C GLY A 26 -11.20 24.65 6.20
N ALA A 27 -9.91 24.43 5.99
CA ALA A 27 -8.96 24.20 7.08
C ALA A 27 -9.01 25.35 8.10
N GLY A 28 -9.07 25.03 9.40
CA GLY A 28 -9.11 26.02 10.48
C GLY A 28 -10.42 26.81 10.61
N SER A 29 -11.51 26.40 9.96
CA SER A 29 -12.82 27.09 10.00
C SER A 29 -13.69 26.79 11.22
N GLY A 30 -13.30 25.82 12.05
CA GLY A 30 -14.05 25.43 13.24
C GLY A 30 -15.12 24.35 13.02
N LYS A 31 -14.97 23.48 12.01
CA LYS A 31 -15.83 22.31 11.73
C LYS A 31 -16.31 21.58 12.99
N THR A 32 -15.36 21.10 13.80
CA THR A 32 -15.65 20.35 15.02
C THR A 32 -16.47 21.16 16.02
N GLN A 33 -16.18 22.46 16.18
CA GLN A 33 -16.92 23.33 17.08
C GLN A 33 -18.36 23.54 16.63
N VAL A 34 -18.59 23.72 15.32
CA VAL A 34 -19.94 23.85 14.75
C VAL A 34 -20.72 22.57 14.95
N LEU A 35 -20.13 21.42 14.64
CA LEU A 35 -20.81 20.13 14.73
C LEU A 35 -21.18 19.78 16.19
N THR A 36 -20.26 19.94 17.14
CA THR A 36 -20.56 19.70 18.57
C THR A 36 -21.60 20.69 19.10
N SER A 37 -21.55 21.95 18.67
CA SER A 37 -22.54 22.96 19.09
C SER A 37 -23.92 22.67 18.50
N ARG A 38 -24.00 22.17 17.27
CA ARG A 38 -25.26 21.74 16.64
C ARG A 38 -25.88 20.58 17.40
N VAL A 39 -25.11 19.53 17.70
CA VAL A 39 -25.60 18.39 18.49
C VAL A 39 -26.10 18.86 19.85
N THR A 40 -25.33 19.71 20.54
CA THR A 40 -25.72 20.28 21.83
C THR A 40 -27.03 21.07 21.73
N ASN A 41 -27.15 21.96 20.75
CA ASN A 41 -28.35 22.77 20.53
C ASN A 41 -29.59 21.92 20.20
N LEU A 42 -29.46 20.84 19.43
CA LEU A 42 -30.56 19.92 19.15
C LEU A 42 -31.05 19.24 20.44
N ILE A 43 -30.13 18.81 21.30
CA ILE A 43 -30.46 18.21 22.61
C ILE A 43 -31.13 19.24 23.53
N GLU A 44 -30.63 20.48 23.56
CA GLU A 44 -31.23 21.58 24.32
C GLU A 44 -32.65 21.93 23.84
N LYS A 45 -32.95 21.73 22.55
CA LYS A 45 -34.30 21.87 21.97
C LYS A 45 -35.22 20.66 22.24
N GLY A 46 -34.75 19.67 22.99
CA GLY A 46 -35.55 18.50 23.40
C GLY A 46 -35.43 17.28 22.49
N VAL A 47 -34.50 17.26 21.53
CA VAL A 47 -34.20 16.05 20.75
C VAL A 47 -33.45 15.06 21.65
N LYS A 48 -33.93 13.82 21.71
CA LYS A 48 -33.22 12.80 22.52
C LYS A 48 -31.92 12.42 21.81
N PRO A 49 -30.80 12.19 22.53
CA PRO A 49 -29.55 11.77 21.91
C PRO A 49 -29.67 10.50 21.05
N THR A 50 -30.56 9.56 21.42
CA THR A 50 -30.85 8.34 20.66
C THR A 50 -31.59 8.57 19.34
N GLU A 51 -32.14 9.77 19.13
CA GLU A 51 -32.77 10.20 17.88
C GLU A 51 -31.76 10.87 16.91
N LEU A 52 -30.49 11.00 17.32
CA LEU A 52 -29.40 11.53 16.52
C LEU A 52 -28.52 10.38 16.00
N LEU A 53 -28.23 10.40 14.70
CA LEU A 53 -27.18 9.59 14.10
C LEU A 53 -26.01 10.50 13.75
N VAL A 54 -24.87 10.35 14.41
CA VAL A 54 -23.67 11.15 14.17
C VAL A 54 -22.54 10.24 13.71
N LEU A 55 -22.13 10.42 12.46
CA LEU A 55 -21.15 9.58 11.78
C LEU A 55 -19.83 10.31 11.61
N THR A 56 -18.75 9.71 12.10
CA THR A 56 -17.37 10.24 12.01
C THR A 56 -16.46 9.30 11.23
N PHE A 57 -15.29 9.80 10.79
CA PHE A 57 -14.32 8.99 10.06
C PHE A 57 -13.52 8.02 10.96
N THR A 58 -13.32 8.35 12.24
CA THR A 58 -12.58 7.50 13.19
C THR A 58 -13.30 7.34 14.52
N ASN A 59 -13.05 6.23 15.21
CA ASN A 59 -13.57 5.97 16.56
C ASN A 59 -13.04 6.99 17.58
N ALA A 60 -11.80 7.47 17.40
CA ALA A 60 -11.23 8.54 18.24
C ALA A 60 -12.00 9.86 18.08
N ALA A 61 -12.36 10.25 16.84
CA ALA A 61 -13.16 11.43 16.58
C ALA A 61 -14.58 11.31 17.17
N ALA A 62 -15.20 10.12 17.08
CA ALA A 62 -16.49 9.85 17.73
C ALA A 62 -16.40 10.01 19.26
N ALA A 63 -15.38 9.43 19.89
CA ALA A 63 -15.15 9.52 21.33
C ALA A 63 -14.88 10.96 21.77
N GLU A 64 -14.05 11.69 21.04
CA GLU A 64 -13.78 13.11 21.29
C GLU A 64 -15.05 13.94 21.18
N MET A 65 -15.85 13.72 20.12
CA MET A 65 -17.12 14.43 19.92
C MET A 65 -18.10 14.18 21.06
N LYS A 66 -18.25 12.91 21.49
CA LYS A 66 -19.09 12.53 22.63
C LYS A 66 -18.62 13.21 23.92
N SER A 67 -17.31 13.24 24.16
CA SER A 67 -16.71 13.92 25.33
C SER A 67 -16.96 15.43 25.32
N ARG A 68 -16.79 16.10 24.16
CA ARG A 68 -17.07 17.53 24.00
C ARG A 68 -18.54 17.87 24.24
N VAL A 69 -19.47 17.11 23.65
CA VAL A 69 -20.91 17.30 23.84
C VAL A 69 -21.29 17.10 25.31
N ARG A 70 -20.77 16.05 25.97
CA ARG A 70 -20.95 15.83 27.41
C ARG A 70 -20.47 17.02 28.22
N GLY A 71 -19.26 17.52 27.95
CA GLY A 71 -18.71 18.69 28.63
C GLY A 71 -19.61 19.92 28.49
N MET A 72 -20.11 20.19 27.29
CA MET A 72 -21.02 21.32 27.01
C MET A 72 -22.38 21.20 27.71
N LEU A 73 -22.88 19.98 27.96
CA LEU A 73 -24.15 19.73 28.64
C LEU A 73 -24.02 19.62 30.17
N SER A 74 -22.82 19.36 30.70
CA SER A 74 -22.60 18.98 32.10
C SER A 74 -23.08 19.99 33.16
N GLU A 75 -23.14 21.28 32.80
CA GLU A 75 -23.59 22.36 33.68
C GLU A 75 -25.14 22.47 33.77
N ARG A 76 -25.89 21.73 32.94
CA ARG A 76 -27.35 21.80 32.82
C ARG A 76 -28.04 20.68 33.59
N GLN A 77 -28.57 20.98 34.78
CA GLN A 77 -29.26 20.00 35.62
C GLN A 77 -30.54 19.43 34.97
N ASP A 78 -31.21 20.21 34.13
CA ASP A 78 -32.40 19.84 33.37
C ASP A 78 -32.14 18.79 32.28
N LEU A 79 -30.87 18.54 31.92
CA LEU A 79 -30.47 17.63 30.84
C LEU A 79 -29.76 16.36 31.33
N ARG A 80 -29.83 16.05 32.63
CA ARG A 80 -29.18 14.84 33.21
C ARG A 80 -29.62 13.54 32.52
N ASP A 81 -30.90 13.39 32.22
CA ASP A 81 -31.42 12.20 31.52
C ASP A 81 -30.83 12.11 30.11
N SER A 82 -30.73 13.23 29.39
CA SER A 82 -30.08 13.30 28.07
C SER A 82 -28.59 12.95 28.15
N ILE A 83 -27.86 13.42 29.17
CA ILE A 83 -26.43 13.04 29.36
C ILE A 83 -26.29 11.52 29.55
N SER A 84 -27.24 10.89 30.25
CA SER A 84 -27.28 9.44 30.46
C SER A 84 -27.51 8.68 29.15
N LEU A 85 -28.42 9.17 28.31
CA LEU A 85 -28.72 8.60 26.99
C LEU A 85 -27.60 8.81 25.97
N LEU A 86 -26.68 9.76 26.20
CA LEU A 86 -25.57 10.04 25.29
C LEU A 86 -24.65 8.83 25.09
N GLU A 87 -24.53 7.93 26.07
CA GLU A 87 -23.75 6.71 25.89
C GLU A 87 -24.39 5.72 24.93
N GLN A 88 -25.73 5.70 24.87
CA GLN A 88 -26.53 4.85 23.98
C GLN A 88 -26.72 5.47 22.59
N ALA A 89 -26.40 6.75 22.42
CA ALA A 89 -26.52 7.45 21.15
C ALA A 89 -25.51 6.93 20.12
N TYR A 90 -25.92 6.86 18.85
CA TYR A 90 -25.04 6.50 17.75
C TYR A 90 -24.17 7.68 17.34
N ILE A 91 -23.16 7.99 18.16
CA ILE A 91 -22.03 8.86 17.83
C ILE A 91 -20.84 7.94 17.57
N THR A 92 -20.62 7.58 16.31
CA THR A 92 -19.78 6.44 15.93
C THR A 92 -19.28 6.54 14.49
N THR A 93 -18.49 5.58 14.03
CA THR A 93 -18.09 5.44 12.62
C THR A 93 -19.17 4.75 11.78
N PHE A 94 -19.13 4.93 10.45
CA PHE A 94 -19.99 4.19 9.51
C PHE A 94 -19.90 2.69 9.72
N ASP A 95 -18.69 2.14 9.82
CA ASP A 95 -18.47 0.70 9.96
C ASP A 95 -19.07 0.15 11.26
N SER A 96 -18.86 0.85 12.37
CA SER A 96 -19.42 0.45 13.66
C SER A 96 -20.95 0.53 13.67
N PHE A 97 -21.53 1.54 12.99
CA PHE A 97 -22.97 1.66 12.84
C PHE A 97 -23.53 0.50 11.99
N ASN A 98 -22.95 0.25 10.82
CA ASN A 98 -23.37 -0.85 9.93
C ASN A 98 -23.28 -2.21 10.61
N LEU A 99 -22.19 -2.47 11.36
CA LEU A 99 -22.06 -3.69 12.15
C LEU A 99 -23.16 -3.81 13.21
N SER A 100 -23.45 -2.73 13.94
CA SER A 100 -24.50 -2.73 14.96
C SER A 100 -25.88 -3.03 14.38
N MET A 101 -26.16 -2.51 13.17
CA MET A 101 -27.39 -2.75 12.44
C MET A 101 -27.49 -4.19 11.96
N CYS A 102 -26.43 -4.73 11.35
CA CYS A 102 -26.40 -6.13 10.92
C CYS A 102 -26.58 -7.09 12.10
N LYS A 103 -25.97 -6.80 13.26
CA LYS A 103 -26.15 -7.59 14.49
C LYS A 103 -27.56 -7.48 15.07
N LYS A 104 -28.16 -6.29 15.08
CA LYS A 104 -29.54 -6.07 15.57
C LYS A 104 -30.56 -6.83 14.72
N TYR A 105 -30.36 -6.87 13.41
CA TYR A 105 -31.31 -7.42 12.44
C TYR A 105 -30.78 -8.66 11.70
N PHE A 106 -29.93 -9.48 12.34
CA PHE A 106 -29.33 -10.68 11.72
C PHE A 106 -30.39 -11.62 11.11
N TYR A 107 -31.55 -11.73 11.76
CA TYR A 107 -32.68 -12.55 11.31
C TYR A 107 -33.27 -12.09 9.97
N ALA A 108 -33.26 -10.78 9.67
CA ALA A 108 -33.76 -10.23 8.41
C ALA A 108 -32.76 -10.40 7.27
N LEU A 109 -31.49 -10.66 7.60
CA LEU A 109 -30.42 -10.95 6.65
C LEU A 109 -30.22 -12.45 6.41
N ASN A 110 -30.88 -13.32 7.19
CA ASN A 110 -30.65 -14.77 7.20
C ASN A 110 -29.17 -15.14 7.44
N VAL A 111 -28.50 -14.41 8.34
CA VAL A 111 -27.11 -14.65 8.74
C VAL A 111 -27.03 -15.01 10.22
N SER A 112 -25.92 -15.59 10.66
CA SER A 112 -25.68 -15.89 12.08
C SER A 112 -25.65 -14.60 12.94
N PRO A 113 -26.14 -14.62 14.20
CA PRO A 113 -25.97 -13.48 15.11
C PRO A 113 -24.50 -13.20 15.48
N ASN A 114 -23.62 -14.19 15.29
CA ASN A 114 -22.18 -14.08 15.59
C ASN A 114 -21.40 -13.42 14.45
N ILE A 115 -21.87 -12.27 13.98
CA ILE A 115 -21.18 -11.47 12.94
C ILE A 115 -19.87 -10.91 13.53
N GLY A 116 -18.76 -11.42 13.03
CA GLY A 116 -17.40 -10.98 13.32
C GLY A 116 -16.77 -10.27 12.13
N ILE A 117 -15.85 -9.35 12.42
CA ILE A 117 -15.01 -8.74 11.39
C ILE A 117 -13.75 -9.58 11.25
N CYS A 118 -13.39 -9.91 10.01
CA CYS A 118 -12.12 -10.48 9.62
C CYS A 118 -11.29 -9.39 8.95
N ASP A 119 -10.00 -9.37 9.25
CA ASP A 119 -9.06 -8.46 8.62
C ASP A 119 -8.81 -8.84 7.15
N ALA A 120 -8.61 -7.84 6.30
CA ALA A 120 -8.47 -8.02 4.85
C ALA A 120 -7.29 -8.93 4.47
N SER A 121 -6.18 -8.85 5.21
CA SER A 121 -5.01 -9.69 4.96
C SER A 121 -5.29 -11.18 5.21
N SER A 122 -6.04 -11.47 6.27
CA SER A 122 -6.45 -12.84 6.62
C SER A 122 -7.50 -13.35 5.63
N MET A 123 -8.46 -12.51 5.23
CA MET A 123 -9.45 -12.88 4.23
C MET A 123 -8.81 -13.12 2.85
N LYS A 124 -7.77 -12.38 2.47
CA LYS A 124 -7.01 -12.56 1.22
C LYS A 124 -6.54 -14.00 1.03
N ILE A 125 -6.09 -14.67 2.10
CA ILE A 125 -5.71 -16.08 2.07
C ILE A 125 -6.88 -16.94 1.60
N LYS A 126 -8.06 -16.75 2.20
CA LYS A 126 -9.26 -17.50 1.83
C LYS A 126 -9.73 -17.19 0.41
N LYS A 127 -9.58 -15.93 -0.03
CA LYS A 127 -9.87 -15.54 -1.42
C LYS A 127 -9.00 -16.31 -2.40
N ILE A 128 -7.71 -16.41 -2.12
CA ILE A 128 -6.75 -17.17 -2.95
C ILE A 128 -7.11 -18.66 -2.94
N GLU A 129 -7.40 -19.26 -1.78
CA GLU A 129 -7.81 -20.67 -1.68
C GLU A 129 -9.06 -20.97 -2.53
N ILE A 130 -10.09 -20.12 -2.46
CA ILE A 130 -11.31 -20.27 -3.27
C ILE A 130 -11.00 -20.14 -4.77
N ILE A 131 -10.13 -19.20 -5.16
CA ILE A 131 -9.71 -19.05 -6.55
C ILE A 131 -8.95 -20.30 -7.03
N ASP A 132 -8.02 -20.81 -6.22
CA ASP A 132 -7.26 -22.02 -6.51
C ASP A 132 -8.19 -23.22 -6.70
N ASP A 133 -9.19 -23.41 -5.84
CA ASP A 133 -10.18 -24.47 -5.97
C ASP A 133 -10.98 -24.36 -7.27
N ILE A 134 -11.41 -23.15 -7.64
CA ILE A 134 -12.15 -22.92 -8.90
C ILE A 134 -11.25 -23.20 -10.11
N LEU A 135 -9.98 -22.77 -10.08
CA LEU A 135 -9.04 -23.03 -11.17
C LEU A 135 -8.75 -24.52 -11.31
N ASN A 136 -8.57 -25.24 -10.21
CA ASN A 136 -8.39 -26.69 -10.21
C ASN A 136 -9.57 -27.42 -10.88
N GLU A 137 -10.80 -27.02 -10.58
CA GLU A 137 -11.99 -27.56 -11.27
C GLU A 137 -11.98 -27.29 -12.77
N LEU A 138 -11.53 -26.11 -13.20
CA LEU A 138 -11.43 -25.77 -14.62
C LEU A 138 -10.30 -26.53 -15.33
N TYR A 139 -9.18 -26.78 -14.63
CA TYR A 139 -8.11 -27.63 -15.15
C TYR A 139 -8.55 -29.08 -15.32
N GLU A 140 -9.27 -29.63 -14.34
CA GLU A 140 -9.84 -30.98 -14.43
C GLU A 140 -10.89 -31.10 -15.53
N ALA A 141 -11.65 -30.02 -15.77
CA ALA A 141 -12.65 -29.96 -16.83
C ALA A 141 -12.08 -29.69 -18.23
N HIS A 142 -10.78 -29.41 -18.37
CA HIS A 142 -10.14 -28.98 -19.63
C HIS A 142 -10.88 -27.79 -20.27
N ASP A 143 -11.10 -26.72 -19.50
CA ASP A 143 -11.80 -25.53 -20.00
C ASP A 143 -11.03 -24.82 -21.14
N ASP A 144 -11.63 -24.81 -22.33
CA ASP A 144 -11.05 -24.23 -23.55
C ASP A 144 -10.70 -22.74 -23.41
N ALA A 145 -11.46 -21.97 -22.63
CA ALA A 145 -11.22 -20.54 -22.47
C ALA A 145 -10.03 -20.29 -21.54
N LEU A 146 -9.89 -21.08 -20.48
CA LEU A 146 -8.74 -21.05 -19.59
C LEU A 146 -7.45 -21.44 -20.30
N GLU A 147 -7.45 -22.54 -21.05
CA GLU A 147 -6.26 -22.98 -21.80
C GLU A 147 -5.83 -21.93 -22.84
N ASP A 148 -6.78 -21.36 -23.57
CA ASP A 148 -6.52 -20.29 -24.53
C ASP A 148 -5.95 -19.03 -23.85
N TYR A 149 -6.50 -18.64 -22.70
CA TYR A 149 -5.97 -17.50 -21.95
C TYR A 149 -4.53 -17.74 -21.48
N LEU A 150 -4.25 -18.91 -20.90
CA LEU A 150 -2.91 -19.24 -20.38
C LEU A 150 -1.88 -19.30 -21.51
N ASN A 151 -2.23 -19.84 -22.67
CA ASN A 151 -1.32 -19.91 -23.82
C ASN A 151 -1.03 -18.55 -24.45
N ASN A 152 -1.99 -17.62 -24.44
CA ASN A 152 -1.85 -16.32 -25.09
C ASN A 152 -1.25 -15.23 -24.18
N PHE A 153 -1.52 -15.27 -22.87
CA PHE A 153 -1.24 -14.15 -21.97
C PHE A 153 -0.30 -14.48 -20.81
N THR A 154 0.14 -15.74 -20.66
CA THR A 154 0.99 -16.17 -19.54
C THR A 154 2.13 -17.05 -20.00
N ASP A 155 3.17 -17.18 -19.17
CA ASP A 155 4.24 -18.17 -19.35
C ASP A 155 3.79 -19.59 -18.92
N LYS A 156 2.53 -19.96 -19.21
CA LYS A 156 1.86 -21.18 -18.74
C LYS A 156 1.81 -21.33 -17.21
N ARG A 157 1.80 -20.20 -16.51
CA ARG A 157 1.61 -20.10 -15.05
C ARG A 157 0.35 -19.29 -14.77
N ASP A 158 -0.35 -19.64 -13.71
CA ASP A 158 -1.60 -19.01 -13.31
C ASP A 158 -1.43 -17.84 -12.32
N ASP A 159 -0.22 -17.59 -11.82
CA ASP A 159 0.12 -16.47 -10.94
C ASP A 159 -0.46 -15.13 -11.46
N ILE A 160 -0.22 -14.81 -12.74
CA ILE A 160 -0.68 -13.57 -13.38
C ILE A 160 -2.22 -13.53 -13.47
N LEU A 161 -2.85 -14.69 -13.71
CA LEU A 161 -4.31 -14.80 -13.76
C LEU A 161 -4.90 -14.52 -12.38
N LYS A 162 -4.33 -15.11 -11.32
CA LYS A 162 -4.75 -14.90 -9.92
C LYS A 162 -4.59 -13.45 -9.51
N ASP A 163 -3.44 -12.84 -9.81
CA ASP A 163 -3.22 -11.42 -9.55
C ASP A 163 -4.27 -10.53 -10.26
N ASN A 164 -4.57 -10.83 -11.51
CA ASN A 164 -5.61 -10.12 -12.26
C ASN A 164 -7.01 -10.33 -11.65
N LEU A 165 -7.35 -11.53 -11.20
CA LEU A 165 -8.62 -11.79 -10.50
C LEU A 165 -8.72 -10.97 -9.20
N LEU A 166 -7.65 -10.94 -8.40
CA LEU A 166 -7.60 -10.15 -7.17
C LEU A 166 -7.74 -8.64 -7.45
N ILE A 167 -7.12 -8.13 -8.53
CA ILE A 167 -7.32 -6.74 -8.98
C ILE A 167 -8.79 -6.47 -9.28
N LEU A 168 -9.47 -7.38 -10.01
CA LEU A 168 -10.88 -7.23 -10.33
C LEU A 168 -11.78 -7.33 -9.10
N ILE A 169 -11.54 -8.28 -8.20
CA ILE A 169 -12.27 -8.43 -6.93
C ILE A 169 -12.19 -7.13 -6.12
N ASN A 170 -10.99 -6.56 -5.97
CA ASN A 170 -10.81 -5.28 -5.26
C ASN A 170 -11.58 -4.11 -5.90
N GLY A 171 -11.77 -4.13 -7.22
CA GLY A 171 -12.59 -3.15 -7.94
C GLY A 171 -14.08 -3.38 -7.76
N LEU A 172 -14.53 -4.62 -7.94
CA LEU A 172 -15.93 -5.05 -7.85
C LEU A 172 -16.48 -5.03 -6.42
N ASP A 173 -15.62 -5.16 -5.41
CA ASP A 173 -16.01 -5.10 -4.00
C ASP A 173 -16.50 -3.71 -3.55
N LYS A 174 -16.30 -2.70 -4.41
CA LYS A 174 -16.79 -1.33 -4.20
C LYS A 174 -18.27 -1.16 -4.59
N LEU A 175 -18.85 -2.14 -5.27
CA LEU A 175 -20.25 -2.16 -5.69
C LEU A 175 -21.16 -2.66 -4.57
N ASP A 176 -22.43 -2.21 -4.55
CA ASP A 176 -23.42 -2.70 -3.58
C ASP A 176 -23.80 -4.16 -3.84
N ASP A 177 -23.80 -4.57 -5.12
CA ASP A 177 -24.03 -5.94 -5.55
C ASP A 177 -23.09 -6.36 -6.70
N SER A 178 -21.98 -6.99 -6.34
CA SER A 178 -20.96 -7.45 -7.29
C SER A 178 -21.46 -8.61 -8.16
N LEU A 179 -22.31 -9.49 -7.63
CA LEU A 179 -22.80 -10.67 -8.32
C LEU A 179 -23.83 -10.30 -9.39
N ASP A 180 -24.78 -9.42 -9.06
CA ASP A 180 -25.75 -8.89 -10.01
C ASP A 180 -25.07 -8.14 -11.16
N TYR A 181 -24.07 -7.33 -10.84
CA TYR A 181 -23.27 -6.61 -11.83
C TYR A 181 -22.59 -7.55 -12.83
N LEU A 182 -21.99 -8.64 -12.35
CA LEU A 182 -21.31 -9.62 -13.21
C LEU A 182 -22.30 -10.39 -14.09
N LYS A 183 -23.47 -10.77 -13.55
CA LYS A 183 -24.52 -11.48 -14.30
C LYS A 183 -25.05 -10.67 -15.48
N HIS A 184 -25.19 -9.36 -15.33
CA HIS A 184 -25.67 -8.44 -16.37
C HIS A 184 -24.54 -7.70 -17.12
N TYR A 185 -23.28 -8.10 -16.91
CA TYR A 185 -22.11 -7.39 -17.46
C TYR A 185 -22.17 -7.30 -18.99
N ASN A 186 -22.47 -8.42 -19.65
CA ASN A 186 -22.46 -8.49 -21.12
C ASN A 186 -23.55 -7.61 -21.76
N GLU A 187 -24.72 -7.53 -21.14
CA GLU A 187 -25.83 -6.69 -21.59
C GLU A 187 -25.47 -5.20 -21.54
N LYS A 188 -24.62 -4.82 -20.60
CA LYS A 188 -24.20 -3.43 -20.38
C LYS A 188 -22.95 -3.04 -21.19
N PHE A 189 -21.91 -3.88 -21.21
CA PHE A 189 -20.58 -3.51 -21.72
C PHE A 189 -20.23 -4.12 -23.09
N PHE A 190 -21.16 -4.87 -23.70
CA PHE A 190 -21.06 -5.33 -25.09
C PHE A 190 -22.34 -5.05 -25.90
N SER A 191 -23.07 -3.99 -25.55
CA SER A 191 -24.23 -3.50 -26.29
C SER A 191 -23.87 -2.39 -27.28
N ASP A 192 -24.71 -2.21 -28.30
CA ASP A 192 -24.52 -1.16 -29.31
C ASP A 192 -24.50 0.25 -28.70
N ASP A 193 -25.39 0.52 -27.72
CA ASP A 193 -25.44 1.78 -26.99
C ASP A 193 -24.11 2.09 -26.28
N PHE A 194 -23.49 1.05 -25.71
CA PHE A 194 -22.19 1.20 -25.06
C PHE A 194 -21.09 1.46 -26.07
N PHE A 195 -21.07 0.79 -27.23
CA PHE A 195 -20.09 1.04 -28.28
C PHE A 195 -20.17 2.47 -28.83
N VAL A 196 -21.39 2.99 -29.04
CA VAL A 196 -21.59 4.40 -29.44
C VAL A 196 -20.97 5.34 -28.39
N LYS A 197 -21.30 5.12 -27.11
CA LYS A 197 -20.78 5.94 -26.01
C LYS A 197 -19.25 5.90 -25.89
N ILE A 198 -18.64 4.73 -26.03
CA ILE A 198 -17.17 4.61 -25.95
C ILE A 198 -16.52 5.32 -27.12
N LYS A 199 -17.03 5.16 -28.35
CA LYS A 199 -16.48 5.86 -29.53
C LYS A 199 -16.49 7.36 -29.31
N ASP A 200 -17.58 7.91 -28.78
CA ASP A 200 -17.70 9.33 -28.45
C ASP A 200 -16.69 9.76 -27.38
N ASP A 201 -16.56 9.00 -26.30
CA ASP A 201 -15.60 9.29 -25.23
C ASP A 201 -14.14 9.19 -25.73
N TYR A 202 -13.84 8.21 -26.57
CA TYR A 202 -12.52 8.02 -27.17
C TYR A 202 -12.17 9.15 -28.14
N LEU A 203 -13.13 9.57 -28.96
CA LEU A 203 -12.96 10.73 -29.83
C LEU A 203 -12.76 12.02 -29.03
N LYS A 204 -13.51 12.23 -27.94
CA LYS A 204 -13.31 13.36 -27.02
C LYS A 204 -11.91 13.37 -26.42
N LEU A 205 -11.39 12.20 -26.02
CA LEU A 205 -10.01 12.08 -25.54
C LEU A 205 -9.01 12.54 -26.62
N CYS A 206 -9.14 12.04 -27.85
CA CYS A 206 -8.31 12.47 -28.97
C CYS A 206 -8.44 13.98 -29.25
N LEU A 207 -9.65 14.53 -29.17
CA LEU A 207 -9.92 15.96 -29.35
C LEU A 207 -9.24 16.83 -28.28
N ASN A 208 -9.23 16.40 -27.01
CA ASN A 208 -8.54 17.12 -25.94
C ASN A 208 -7.01 17.22 -26.20
N TYR A 209 -6.41 16.11 -26.65
CA TYR A 209 -5.00 16.12 -27.05
C TYR A 209 -4.75 16.99 -28.28
N LYS A 210 -5.68 17.00 -29.24
CA LYS A 210 -5.64 17.88 -30.42
C LYS A 210 -5.70 19.36 -30.01
N GLU A 211 -6.57 19.76 -29.09
CA GLU A 211 -6.61 21.15 -28.59
C GLU A 211 -5.27 21.56 -27.97
N LYS A 212 -4.66 20.66 -27.19
CA LYS A 212 -3.30 20.87 -26.66
C LYS A 212 -2.25 20.96 -27.78
N ALA A 213 -2.38 20.16 -28.84
CA ALA A 213 -1.50 20.19 -30.00
C ALA A 213 -1.54 21.56 -30.69
N VAL A 214 -2.75 22.03 -31.01
CA VAL A 214 -2.97 23.29 -31.74
C VAL A 214 -2.38 24.46 -30.96
N LYS A 215 -2.61 24.54 -29.65
CA LYS A 215 -2.04 25.60 -28.80
C LYS A 215 -0.50 25.62 -28.84
N ILE A 216 0.14 24.45 -28.72
CA ILE A 216 1.61 24.36 -28.76
C ILE A 216 2.13 24.66 -30.18
N LEU A 217 1.39 24.29 -31.23
CA LEU A 217 1.73 24.60 -32.62
C LEU A 217 1.63 26.10 -32.92
N GLU A 218 0.63 26.80 -32.36
CA GLU A 218 0.53 28.26 -32.43
C GLU A 218 1.72 28.95 -31.75
N ASP A 219 2.09 28.49 -30.54
CA ASP A 219 3.29 28.98 -29.84
C ASP A 219 4.55 28.68 -30.68
N LEU A 220 4.67 27.47 -31.23
CA LEU A 220 5.79 27.07 -32.08
C LEU A 220 5.87 27.94 -33.33
N MET A 221 4.74 28.25 -33.96
CA MET A 221 4.65 29.14 -35.12
C MET A 221 5.15 30.55 -34.78
N SER A 222 4.83 31.06 -33.60
CA SER A 222 5.30 32.38 -33.14
C SER A 222 6.81 32.43 -32.83
N SER A 223 7.46 31.28 -32.65
CA SER A 223 8.89 31.15 -32.29
C SER A 223 9.86 30.94 -33.47
N THR A 224 9.35 30.92 -34.71
CA THR A 224 10.14 30.70 -35.95
C THR A 224 9.95 31.86 -36.91
N ASP A 225 10.99 32.28 -37.64
CA ASP A 225 10.86 33.25 -38.75
C ASP A 225 10.87 32.56 -40.14
N SER A 226 11.10 31.24 -40.18
CA SER A 226 11.13 30.47 -41.42
C SER A 226 9.74 30.35 -42.06
N VAL A 227 9.56 30.92 -43.25
CA VAL A 227 8.33 30.79 -44.07
C VAL A 227 7.99 29.32 -44.36
N LYS A 228 9.01 28.48 -44.56
CA LYS A 228 8.83 27.03 -44.78
C LYS A 228 8.29 26.34 -43.53
N SER A 229 8.80 26.70 -42.36
CA SER A 229 8.36 26.14 -41.08
C SER A 229 6.91 26.57 -40.77
N HIS A 230 6.58 27.85 -41.00
CA HIS A 230 5.21 28.35 -40.88
C HIS A 230 4.22 27.57 -41.75
N LYS A 231 4.53 27.39 -43.03
CA LYS A 231 3.65 26.65 -43.96
C LYS A 231 3.41 25.22 -43.49
N GLN A 232 4.46 24.54 -43.02
CA GLN A 232 4.37 23.19 -42.50
C GLN A 232 3.55 23.12 -41.19
N ILE A 233 3.72 24.09 -40.29
CA ILE A 233 2.94 24.18 -39.04
C ILE A 233 1.45 24.42 -39.36
N GLN A 234 1.16 25.36 -40.27
CA GLN A 234 -0.21 25.65 -40.69
C GLN A 234 -0.90 24.43 -41.30
N GLU A 235 -0.20 23.66 -42.14
CA GLU A 235 -0.73 22.41 -42.73
C GLU A 235 -1.09 21.37 -41.64
N ILE A 236 -0.28 21.26 -40.59
CA ILE A 236 -0.59 20.39 -39.44
C ILE A 236 -1.82 20.90 -38.69
N ILE A 237 -1.92 22.21 -38.42
CA ILE A 237 -3.08 22.83 -37.75
C ILE A 237 -4.36 22.61 -38.58
N ASP A 238 -4.31 22.89 -39.88
CA ASP A 238 -5.45 22.71 -40.80
C ASP A 238 -5.93 21.25 -40.82
N THR A 239 -5.00 20.30 -40.74
CA THR A 239 -5.33 18.88 -40.66
C THR A 239 -6.03 18.53 -39.33
N TYR A 240 -5.56 19.08 -38.20
CA TYR A 240 -6.25 18.93 -36.91
C TYR A 240 -7.65 19.57 -36.90
N LEU A 241 -7.92 20.59 -37.71
CA LEU A 241 -9.23 21.26 -37.81
C LEU A 241 -10.32 20.41 -38.47
N LYS A 242 -9.99 19.27 -39.10
CA LYS A 242 -10.98 18.31 -39.64
C LYS A 242 -11.92 17.72 -38.56
N ASN A 243 -11.56 17.80 -37.27
CA ASN A 243 -12.40 17.43 -36.11
C ASN A 243 -12.94 15.98 -36.11
N ASN A 244 -12.26 15.06 -36.77
CA ASN A 244 -12.58 13.63 -36.77
C ASN A 244 -11.34 12.79 -36.45
N TYR A 245 -11.55 11.50 -36.17
CA TYR A 245 -10.47 10.59 -35.78
C TYR A 245 -9.37 10.49 -36.86
N GLU A 246 -9.77 10.39 -38.13
CA GLU A 246 -8.87 10.26 -39.27
C GLU A 246 -7.98 11.49 -39.45
N GLY A 247 -8.54 12.69 -39.32
CA GLY A 247 -7.79 13.94 -39.39
C GLY A 247 -6.80 14.10 -38.24
N ILE A 248 -7.18 13.70 -37.01
CA ILE A 248 -6.27 13.70 -35.86
C ILE A 248 -5.13 12.70 -36.08
N LYS A 249 -5.43 11.50 -36.57
CA LYS A 249 -4.43 10.48 -36.92
C LYS A 249 -3.44 10.99 -37.95
N GLU A 250 -3.94 11.58 -39.04
CA GLU A 250 -3.13 12.13 -40.12
C GLU A 250 -2.18 13.21 -39.58
N ALA A 251 -2.70 14.18 -38.82
CA ALA A 251 -1.91 15.27 -38.24
C ALA A 251 -0.85 14.77 -37.23
N ALA A 252 -1.18 13.76 -36.42
CA ALA A 252 -0.25 13.19 -35.43
C ALA A 252 0.96 12.51 -36.08
N LEU A 253 0.80 11.96 -37.28
CA LEU A 253 1.86 11.29 -38.05
C LEU A 253 2.71 12.26 -38.90
N MET A 254 2.28 13.52 -39.03
CA MET A 254 3.04 14.52 -39.80
C MET A 254 4.37 14.88 -39.13
N SER A 255 5.41 14.99 -39.95
CA SER A 255 6.74 15.39 -39.47
C SER A 255 6.75 16.85 -38.98
N LEU A 256 7.43 17.11 -37.86
CA LEU A 256 7.61 18.47 -37.33
C LEU A 256 8.76 19.23 -38.05
N PRO A 257 8.65 20.56 -38.20
CA PRO A 257 9.67 21.38 -38.84
C PRO A 257 11.03 21.28 -38.13
N ARG A 258 12.13 21.43 -38.86
CA ARG A 258 13.49 21.51 -38.30
C ARG A 258 13.75 22.93 -37.77
N LYS A 259 14.57 23.05 -36.72
CA LYS A 259 15.02 24.35 -36.21
C LYS A 259 15.81 25.09 -37.30
N GLY A 260 15.37 26.28 -37.65
CA GLY A 260 16.08 27.26 -38.47
C GLY A 260 17.24 27.92 -37.73
N LYS A 261 18.10 28.61 -38.47
CA LYS A 261 19.28 29.30 -37.88
C LYS A 261 18.91 30.52 -37.02
N ASN A 262 17.78 31.15 -37.32
CA ASN A 262 17.30 32.36 -36.64
C ASN A 262 16.14 32.07 -35.68
N ASP A 263 15.79 30.81 -35.47
CA ASP A 263 14.68 30.44 -34.58
C ASP A 263 15.11 30.58 -33.11
N ASP A 264 14.16 30.98 -32.26
CA ASP A 264 14.37 31.15 -30.83
C ASP A 264 14.86 29.85 -30.15
N GLU A 265 15.55 29.97 -29.01
CA GLU A 265 15.90 28.84 -28.15
C GLU A 265 14.65 28.06 -27.70
N SER A 266 13.54 28.77 -27.47
CA SER A 266 12.24 28.19 -27.11
C SER A 266 11.69 27.21 -28.17
N PHE A 267 12.03 27.37 -29.45
CA PHE A 267 11.55 26.49 -30.55
C PHE A 267 11.89 25.02 -30.29
N SER A 268 13.10 24.73 -29.80
CA SER A 268 13.52 23.35 -29.57
C SER A 268 12.78 22.71 -28.39
N LEU A 269 12.50 23.50 -27.36
CA LEU A 269 11.73 23.09 -26.19
C LEU A 269 10.27 22.83 -26.59
N LEU A 270 9.63 23.77 -27.30
CA LEU A 270 8.25 23.63 -27.79
C LEU A 270 8.09 22.44 -28.73
N LYS A 271 9.06 22.22 -29.63
CA LYS A 271 9.07 21.04 -30.52
C LYS A 271 9.17 19.73 -29.73
N LEU A 272 10.06 19.67 -28.74
CA LEU A 272 10.23 18.48 -27.90
C LEU A 272 9.00 18.23 -27.04
N LYS A 273 8.38 19.29 -26.51
CA LYS A 273 7.11 19.26 -25.78
C LYS A 273 5.97 18.74 -26.65
N LEU A 274 5.79 19.31 -27.85
CA LEU A 274 4.77 18.87 -28.80
C LEU A 274 4.94 17.38 -29.13
N LYS A 275 6.18 16.93 -29.36
CA LYS A 275 6.45 15.53 -29.63
C LYS A 275 6.09 14.63 -28.44
N LYS A 276 6.68 14.87 -27.27
CA LYS A 276 6.55 13.98 -26.10
C LYS A 276 5.18 14.03 -25.42
N GLU A 277 4.57 15.21 -25.33
CA GLU A 277 3.32 15.39 -24.59
C GLU A 277 2.07 15.24 -25.45
N VAL A 278 2.21 15.30 -26.78
CA VAL A 278 1.05 15.32 -27.69
C VAL A 278 1.18 14.32 -28.84
N GLN A 279 2.16 14.46 -29.74
CA GLN A 279 2.25 13.56 -30.91
C GLN A 279 2.49 12.10 -30.53
N ASP A 280 3.42 11.81 -29.60
CA ASP A 280 3.68 10.44 -29.15
C ASP A 280 2.41 9.83 -28.49
N PRO A 281 1.73 10.46 -27.51
CA PRO A 281 0.43 9.99 -27.01
C PRO A 281 -0.66 9.86 -28.08
N LEU A 282 -0.83 10.85 -28.96
CA LEU A 282 -1.82 10.80 -30.02
C LEU A 282 -1.55 9.66 -30.99
N SER A 283 -0.29 9.43 -31.38
CA SER A 283 0.07 8.31 -32.25
C SER A 283 -0.31 6.95 -31.64
N SER A 284 -0.18 6.81 -30.32
CA SER A 284 -0.64 5.63 -29.59
C SER A 284 -2.17 5.53 -29.53
N LEU A 285 -2.88 6.65 -29.38
CA LEU A 285 -4.34 6.70 -29.38
C LEU A 285 -4.93 6.49 -30.78
N THR A 286 -4.25 6.95 -31.83
CA THR A 286 -4.73 6.90 -33.21
C THR A 286 -4.15 5.74 -34.01
N ARG A 287 -3.71 4.68 -33.33
CA ARG A 287 -3.13 3.48 -33.96
C ARG A 287 -4.13 2.65 -34.76
N TYR A 288 -5.40 2.68 -34.37
CA TYR A 288 -6.47 1.94 -35.04
C TYR A 288 -6.77 2.54 -36.42
N GLU A 289 -7.26 1.73 -37.35
CA GLU A 289 -7.65 2.20 -38.68
C GLU A 289 -8.80 3.20 -38.62
N SER A 290 -9.81 2.89 -37.79
CA SER A 290 -10.99 3.71 -37.52
C SER A 290 -11.50 3.47 -36.09
N LEU A 291 -12.52 4.21 -35.68
CA LEU A 291 -13.21 3.93 -34.41
C LEU A 291 -13.96 2.58 -34.42
N ASP A 292 -14.41 2.11 -35.57
CA ASP A 292 -15.01 0.78 -35.73
C ASP A 292 -13.96 -0.33 -35.58
N ASP A 293 -12.78 -0.16 -36.19
CA ASP A 293 -11.65 -1.07 -36.00
C ASP A 293 -11.27 -1.16 -34.51
N ALA A 294 -11.20 -0.03 -33.83
CA ALA A 294 -10.89 0.00 -32.41
C ALA A 294 -11.93 -0.76 -31.54
N ILE A 295 -13.22 -0.76 -31.92
CA ILE A 295 -14.25 -1.60 -31.28
C ILE A 295 -14.08 -3.08 -31.63
N ASN A 296 -13.78 -3.40 -32.88
CA ASN A 296 -13.51 -4.78 -33.29
C ASN A 296 -12.33 -5.37 -32.53
N LYS A 297 -11.26 -4.59 -32.31
CA LYS A 297 -10.14 -4.99 -31.46
C LYS A 297 -10.55 -5.17 -30.01
N TYR A 298 -11.38 -4.28 -29.46
CA TYR A 298 -11.94 -4.46 -28.11
C TYR A 298 -12.76 -5.76 -27.99
N LEU A 299 -13.54 -6.13 -29.01
CA LEU A 299 -14.33 -7.37 -29.02
C LEU A 299 -13.48 -8.65 -28.91
N LEU A 300 -12.20 -8.62 -29.30
CA LEU A 300 -11.28 -9.73 -29.09
C LEU A 300 -11.07 -10.05 -27.60
N SER A 301 -11.18 -9.05 -26.71
CA SER A 301 -11.06 -9.26 -25.26
C SER A 301 -12.26 -9.98 -24.64
N LYS A 302 -13.40 -10.08 -25.36
CA LYS A 302 -14.67 -10.59 -24.83
C LYS A 302 -14.56 -12.02 -24.30
N LYS A 303 -13.79 -12.89 -24.98
CA LYS A 303 -13.59 -14.29 -24.55
C LYS A 303 -12.87 -14.34 -23.19
N SER A 304 -11.76 -13.62 -23.04
CA SER A 304 -11.01 -13.52 -21.79
C SER A 304 -11.82 -12.88 -20.66
N ILE A 305 -12.56 -11.80 -20.96
CA ILE A 305 -13.44 -11.15 -19.98
C ILE A 305 -14.52 -12.13 -19.49
N ASN A 306 -15.14 -12.91 -20.37
CA ASN A 306 -16.15 -13.89 -19.98
C ASN A 306 -15.57 -15.05 -19.15
N LEU A 307 -14.36 -15.51 -19.43
CA LEU A 307 -13.65 -16.46 -18.56
C LEU A 307 -13.55 -15.91 -17.13
N PHE A 308 -13.05 -14.67 -17.00
CA PHE A 308 -12.90 -14.02 -15.70
C PHE A 308 -14.25 -13.81 -15.01
N ILE A 309 -15.29 -13.37 -15.73
CA ILE A 309 -16.65 -13.21 -15.18
C ILE A 309 -17.16 -14.55 -14.62
N ASN A 310 -16.99 -15.65 -15.35
CA ASN A 310 -17.44 -16.97 -14.90
C ASN A 310 -16.72 -17.41 -13.61
N ILE A 311 -15.41 -17.18 -13.53
CA ILE A 311 -14.63 -17.45 -12.31
C ILE A 311 -15.11 -16.56 -11.17
N LEU A 312 -15.29 -15.26 -11.42
CA LEU A 312 -15.69 -14.27 -10.41
C LEU A 312 -17.10 -14.54 -9.86
N ILE A 313 -18.05 -14.97 -10.70
CA ILE A 313 -19.39 -15.38 -10.25
C ILE A 313 -19.29 -16.54 -9.27
N LYS A 314 -18.56 -17.62 -9.63
CA LYS A 314 -18.33 -18.75 -8.72
C LYS A 314 -17.62 -18.34 -7.43
N TYR A 315 -16.64 -17.45 -7.54
CA TYR A 315 -15.91 -16.91 -6.38
C TYR A 315 -16.86 -16.16 -5.44
N TYR A 316 -17.69 -15.24 -5.96
CA TYR A 316 -18.62 -14.46 -5.14
C TYR A 316 -19.69 -15.33 -4.48
N GLU A 317 -20.16 -16.38 -5.14
CA GLU A 317 -21.08 -17.36 -4.56
C GLU A 317 -20.41 -18.14 -3.41
N ARG A 318 -19.17 -18.63 -3.60
CA ARG A 318 -18.43 -19.39 -2.57
C ARG A 318 -18.00 -18.53 -1.38
N ILE A 319 -17.55 -17.29 -1.60
CA ILE A 319 -17.14 -16.41 -0.49
C ILE A 319 -18.35 -15.97 0.33
N GLU A 320 -19.50 -15.70 -0.29
CA GLU A 320 -20.73 -15.35 0.43
C GLU A 320 -21.24 -16.53 1.27
N GLU A 321 -21.18 -17.75 0.74
CA GLU A 321 -21.49 -18.97 1.48
C GLU A 321 -20.55 -19.16 2.68
N TYR A 322 -19.24 -19.05 2.46
CA TYR A 322 -18.22 -19.17 3.50
C TYR A 322 -18.43 -18.15 4.63
N SER A 323 -18.62 -16.87 4.28
CA SER A 323 -18.84 -15.80 5.27
C SER A 323 -20.14 -16.01 6.04
N SER A 324 -21.19 -16.52 5.39
CA SER A 324 -22.47 -16.83 6.03
C SER A 324 -22.38 -18.00 7.02
N GLN A 325 -21.59 -19.03 6.70
CA GLN A 325 -21.38 -20.20 7.56
C GLN A 325 -20.49 -19.88 8.77
N THR A 326 -19.41 -19.14 8.55
CA THR A 326 -18.42 -18.81 9.61
C THR A 326 -18.83 -17.59 10.45
N GLY A 327 -19.68 -16.72 9.90
CA GLY A 327 -20.00 -15.42 10.49
C GLY A 327 -18.86 -14.40 10.37
N LEU A 328 -17.83 -14.67 9.58
CA LEU A 328 -16.68 -13.79 9.38
C LEU A 328 -16.83 -12.96 8.11
N TYR A 329 -16.72 -11.64 8.23
CA TYR A 329 -16.94 -10.70 7.13
C TYR A 329 -15.85 -9.62 7.11
N GLU A 330 -15.48 -9.12 5.94
CA GLU A 330 -14.69 -7.89 5.85
C GLU A 330 -15.55 -6.65 6.11
N PHE A 331 -14.92 -5.50 6.35
CA PHE A 331 -15.65 -4.24 6.53
C PHE A 331 -16.57 -3.90 5.36
N ASN A 332 -16.12 -4.09 4.12
CA ASN A 332 -16.95 -3.85 2.93
C ASN A 332 -18.16 -4.78 2.89
N ASP A 333 -18.02 -6.05 3.29
CA ASP A 333 -19.14 -6.99 3.32
C ASP A 333 -20.21 -6.56 4.32
N ILE A 334 -19.81 -6.07 5.49
CA ILE A 334 -20.73 -5.50 6.47
C ILE A 334 -21.49 -4.29 5.91
N GLN A 335 -20.83 -3.43 5.12
CA GLN A 335 -21.51 -2.31 4.45
C GLN A 335 -22.53 -2.82 3.42
N LYS A 336 -22.18 -3.81 2.59
CA LYS A 336 -23.09 -4.44 1.62
C LYS A 336 -24.28 -5.12 2.31
N LEU A 337 -24.05 -5.83 3.42
CA LEU A 337 -25.11 -6.42 4.24
C LEU A 337 -26.05 -5.34 4.82
N ALA A 338 -25.50 -4.24 5.34
CA ALA A 338 -26.30 -3.13 5.85
C ALA A 338 -27.15 -2.47 4.75
N ILE A 339 -26.61 -2.33 3.53
CA ILE A 339 -27.36 -1.86 2.37
C ILE A 339 -28.47 -2.85 2.02
N ARG A 340 -28.17 -4.15 1.91
CA ARG A 340 -29.13 -5.21 1.63
C ARG A 340 -30.27 -5.22 2.67
N LEU A 341 -29.94 -5.02 3.94
CA LEU A 341 -30.91 -4.90 5.04
C LEU A 341 -31.94 -3.81 4.76
N VAL A 342 -31.50 -2.57 4.52
CA VAL A 342 -32.42 -1.43 4.34
C VAL A 342 -33.08 -1.39 2.95
N LYS A 343 -32.42 -1.97 1.93
CA LYS A 343 -32.94 -2.11 0.56
C LYS A 343 -34.13 -3.07 0.54
N ASN A 344 -33.95 -4.26 1.13
CA ASN A 344 -34.91 -5.37 1.01
C ASN A 344 -35.97 -5.39 2.12
N ASN A 345 -35.81 -4.63 3.21
CA ASN A 345 -36.76 -4.62 4.34
C ASN A 345 -37.37 -3.23 4.56
N PRO A 346 -38.52 -2.91 3.92
CA PRO A 346 -39.19 -1.63 4.06
C PRO A 346 -39.53 -1.23 5.50
N ASP A 347 -39.92 -2.19 6.34
CA ASP A 347 -40.32 -1.91 7.73
C ASP A 347 -39.13 -1.42 8.57
N ILE A 348 -37.95 -2.01 8.39
CA ILE A 348 -36.72 -1.61 9.07
C ILE A 348 -36.29 -0.21 8.59
N ARG A 349 -36.39 0.03 7.28
CA ARG A 349 -36.10 1.35 6.69
C ARG A 349 -37.02 2.44 7.28
N GLU A 350 -38.31 2.16 7.44
CA GLU A 350 -39.25 3.10 8.07
C GLU A 350 -39.02 3.26 9.58
N GLU A 351 -38.63 2.20 10.29
CA GLU A 351 -38.18 2.28 11.69
C GLU A 351 -37.00 3.24 11.83
N MET A 352 -35.95 3.06 11.03
CA MET A 352 -34.75 3.92 11.05
C MET A 352 -35.10 5.37 10.71
N LYS A 353 -35.94 5.58 9.69
CA LYS A 353 -36.39 6.91 9.26
C LYS A 353 -37.16 7.64 10.38
N LYS A 354 -37.94 6.92 11.19
CA LYS A 354 -38.64 7.48 12.36
C LYS A 354 -37.72 7.67 13.56
N GLN A 355 -36.78 6.75 13.77
CA GLN A 355 -35.83 6.80 14.88
C GLN A 355 -34.89 8.00 14.74
N PHE A 356 -34.28 8.17 13.57
CA PHE A 356 -33.26 9.20 13.35
C PHE A 356 -33.88 10.50 12.82
N LYS A 357 -34.17 11.42 13.75
CA LYS A 357 -34.67 12.76 13.40
C LYS A 357 -33.61 13.57 12.67
N TYR A 358 -32.34 13.41 13.01
CA TYR A 358 -31.22 14.09 12.36
C TYR A 358 -30.05 13.15 12.11
N ILE A 359 -29.45 13.26 10.93
CA ILE A 359 -28.26 12.52 10.51
C ILE A 359 -27.13 13.53 10.30
N LEU A 360 -26.09 13.46 11.10
CA LEU A 360 -24.95 14.36 11.04
C LEU A 360 -23.72 13.58 10.57
N ILE A 361 -23.01 14.09 9.57
CA ILE A 361 -21.86 13.41 8.98
C ILE A 361 -20.67 14.36 8.96
N ASP A 362 -19.59 13.98 9.64
CA ASP A 362 -18.31 14.69 9.65
C ASP A 362 -17.39 14.19 8.53
N GLU A 363 -16.45 15.02 8.10
CA GLU A 363 -15.51 14.76 7.00
C GLU A 363 -16.19 14.19 5.73
N TYR A 364 -17.32 14.78 5.36
CA TYR A 364 -18.21 14.27 4.32
C TYR A 364 -17.54 14.10 2.94
N GLN A 365 -16.46 14.84 2.66
CA GLN A 365 -15.67 14.69 1.43
C GLN A 365 -14.97 13.32 1.28
N ASP A 366 -14.88 12.55 2.37
CA ASP A 366 -14.23 11.23 2.41
C ASP A 366 -15.26 10.08 2.39
N THR A 367 -16.54 10.38 2.11
CA THR A 367 -17.62 9.39 2.00
C THR A 367 -17.46 8.52 0.75
N SER A 368 -17.75 7.22 0.84
CA SER A 368 -17.78 6.29 -0.29
C SER A 368 -19.16 6.20 -0.95
N ASP A 369 -19.24 5.62 -2.15
CA ASP A 369 -20.52 5.40 -2.84
C ASP A 369 -21.46 4.50 -2.02
N LEU A 370 -20.93 3.43 -1.40
CA LEU A 370 -21.70 2.53 -0.53
C LEU A 370 -22.28 3.25 0.69
N GLN A 371 -21.51 4.13 1.33
CA GLN A 371 -21.98 4.91 2.47
C GLN A 371 -23.11 5.88 2.07
N GLU A 372 -22.98 6.55 0.93
CA GLU A 372 -24.05 7.44 0.42
C GLU A 372 -25.30 6.65 0.03
N ILE A 373 -25.15 5.49 -0.62
CA ILE A 373 -26.26 4.58 -0.96
C ILE A 373 -26.99 4.15 0.31
N PHE A 374 -26.26 3.68 1.34
CA PHE A 374 -26.84 3.23 2.60
C PHE A 374 -27.69 4.33 3.27
N ILE A 375 -27.14 5.54 3.42
CA ILE A 375 -27.86 6.67 4.02
C ILE A 375 -29.05 7.10 3.16
N SER A 376 -28.95 6.97 1.83
CA SER A 376 -30.02 7.39 0.91
C SER A 376 -31.35 6.65 1.11
N TYR A 377 -31.32 5.43 1.65
CA TYR A 377 -32.53 4.64 1.89
C TYR A 377 -33.42 5.21 3.01
N PHE A 378 -32.86 5.82 4.05
CA PHE A 378 -33.65 6.26 5.22
C PHE A 378 -33.50 7.76 5.54
N LYS A 379 -32.77 8.52 4.73
CA LYS A 379 -32.74 9.99 4.86
C LYS A 379 -34.14 10.59 4.67
N ASN A 380 -34.40 11.69 5.36
CA ASN A 380 -35.67 12.42 5.27
C ASN A 380 -35.46 13.94 5.37
N ASN A 381 -34.69 14.52 4.44
CA ASN A 381 -34.34 15.94 4.44
C ASN A 381 -33.73 16.43 5.76
N ASN A 382 -33.00 15.55 6.42
CA ASN A 382 -32.53 15.71 7.79
C ASN A 382 -31.02 15.50 7.92
N ARG A 383 -30.29 15.57 6.79
CA ARG A 383 -28.84 15.41 6.78
C ARG A 383 -28.14 16.73 7.04
N PHE A 384 -27.12 16.70 7.88
CA PHE A 384 -26.21 17.81 8.10
C PHE A 384 -24.78 17.31 7.87
N MET A 385 -24.21 17.68 6.74
CA MET A 385 -22.94 17.17 6.23
C MET A 385 -21.88 18.25 6.35
N VAL A 386 -20.76 17.98 7.02
CA VAL A 386 -19.67 18.94 7.19
C VAL A 386 -18.41 18.39 6.54
N GLY A 387 -17.72 19.20 5.74
CA GLY A 387 -16.50 18.76 5.07
C GLY A 387 -15.81 19.84 4.25
N ASP A 388 -14.75 19.44 3.55
CA ASP A 388 -14.01 20.28 2.62
C ASP A 388 -13.47 19.44 1.46
N ILE A 389 -14.00 19.64 0.25
CA ILE A 389 -13.54 18.91 -0.94
C ILE A 389 -12.03 19.04 -1.17
N LYS A 390 -11.43 20.17 -0.78
CA LYS A 390 -9.98 20.42 -0.93
C LYS A 390 -9.12 19.52 -0.03
N GLN A 391 -9.73 18.83 0.93
CA GLN A 391 -9.09 17.92 1.88
C GLN A 391 -9.47 16.45 1.66
N SER A 392 -10.12 16.11 0.54
CA SER A 392 -10.41 14.72 0.16
C SER A 392 -9.14 14.03 -0.37
N ILE A 393 -8.55 13.17 0.46
CA ILE A 393 -7.22 12.55 0.22
C ILE A 393 -7.20 11.03 0.50
N TYR A 394 -8.37 10.42 0.63
CA TYR A 394 -8.54 9.01 0.97
C TYR A 394 -9.16 8.21 -0.20
N ARG A 395 -8.87 8.54 -1.46
CA ARG A 395 -9.39 7.78 -2.62
C ARG A 395 -8.91 6.32 -2.59
N PHE A 396 -7.71 6.08 -2.07
CA PHE A 396 -7.20 4.72 -1.82
C PHE A 396 -8.01 3.93 -0.78
N ARG A 397 -8.87 4.58 0.01
CA ARG A 397 -9.88 3.97 0.89
C ARG A 397 -11.30 4.06 0.31
N ASN A 398 -11.43 4.23 -1.00
CA ASN A 398 -12.69 4.34 -1.74
C ASN A 398 -13.54 5.60 -1.44
N ALA A 399 -12.93 6.67 -0.94
CA ALA A 399 -13.61 7.96 -0.86
C ALA A 399 -13.91 8.51 -2.28
N ASN A 400 -15.13 9.00 -2.50
CA ASN A 400 -15.54 9.61 -3.78
C ASN A 400 -15.82 11.11 -3.61
N PRO A 401 -14.86 12.01 -3.93
CA PRO A 401 -15.05 13.46 -3.79
C PRO A 401 -16.18 14.02 -4.67
N ASN A 402 -16.58 13.30 -5.72
CA ASN A 402 -17.68 13.75 -6.58
C ASN A 402 -19.01 13.83 -5.83
N ILE A 403 -19.22 13.02 -4.79
CA ILE A 403 -20.42 13.07 -3.94
C ILE A 403 -20.55 14.45 -3.28
N PHE A 404 -19.44 14.99 -2.77
CA PHE A 404 -19.39 16.33 -2.21
C PHE A 404 -19.53 17.38 -3.31
N LYS A 405 -18.77 17.25 -4.40
CA LYS A 405 -18.74 18.19 -5.54
C LYS A 405 -20.15 18.44 -6.09
N GLN A 406 -20.89 17.37 -6.38
CA GLN A 406 -22.24 17.45 -6.94
C GLN A 406 -23.22 18.14 -5.99
N LYS A 407 -23.12 17.90 -4.67
CA LYS A 407 -23.97 18.60 -3.69
C LYS A 407 -23.59 20.06 -3.55
N TYR A 408 -22.29 20.37 -3.51
CA TYR A 408 -21.79 21.74 -3.47
C TYR A 408 -22.28 22.57 -4.66
N GLU A 409 -22.28 22.00 -5.86
CA GLU A 409 -22.73 22.69 -7.08
C GLU A 409 -24.27 22.83 -7.17
N ASN A 410 -25.02 21.88 -6.63
CA ASN A 410 -26.49 21.84 -6.78
C ASN A 410 -27.26 22.45 -5.59
N TYR A 411 -26.64 22.59 -4.42
CA TYR A 411 -27.30 23.12 -3.22
C TYR A 411 -27.35 24.65 -3.23
N TYR A 412 -28.38 25.22 -2.62
CA TYR A 412 -28.59 26.67 -2.62
C TYR A 412 -27.76 27.35 -1.51
N PRO A 413 -26.89 28.33 -1.84
CA PRO A 413 -26.11 29.04 -0.84
C PRO A 413 -26.97 29.89 0.09
N ILE A 414 -26.84 29.66 1.40
CA ILE A 414 -27.55 30.42 2.44
C ILE A 414 -26.58 31.16 3.36
N THR A 415 -27.03 32.29 3.88
CA THR A 415 -26.33 33.14 4.84
C THR A 415 -27.31 33.52 5.96
N LYS A 416 -26.79 34.08 7.06
CA LYS A 416 -27.62 34.52 8.18
C LYS A 416 -28.68 35.55 7.77
N ASP A 417 -28.39 36.35 6.75
CA ASP A 417 -29.27 37.43 6.28
C ASP A 417 -30.36 36.93 5.32
N ASN A 418 -30.02 36.00 4.42
CA ASN A 418 -30.96 35.49 3.42
C ASN A 418 -31.84 34.35 3.95
N TYR A 419 -31.35 33.55 4.91
CA TYR A 419 -32.05 32.37 5.40
C TYR A 419 -33.42 32.68 6.03
N PRO A 420 -33.57 33.72 6.89
CA PRO A 420 -34.86 34.07 7.50
C PRO A 420 -35.91 34.61 6.52
N SER A 421 -35.50 35.00 5.31
CA SER A 421 -36.34 35.66 4.29
C SER A 421 -36.52 34.82 3.01
N LEU A 422 -36.16 33.54 3.04
CA LEU A 422 -36.37 32.59 1.93
C LEU A 422 -37.88 32.49 1.60
N GLN A 423 -38.27 33.06 0.45
CA GLN A 423 -39.64 32.98 -0.11
C GLN A 423 -40.01 31.54 -0.54
N GLU A 424 -41.30 31.25 -0.77
CA GLU A 424 -41.78 29.94 -1.28
C GLU A 424 -41.08 29.44 -2.56
N THR A 425 -40.44 30.34 -3.32
CA THR A 425 -39.61 30.05 -4.50
C THR A 425 -38.42 29.13 -4.24
N PHE A 426 -38.01 28.92 -2.98
CA PHE A 426 -36.92 27.99 -2.61
C PHE A 426 -37.39 26.56 -2.27
N LYS A 427 -38.70 26.26 -2.38
CA LYS A 427 -39.24 24.89 -2.17
C LYS A 427 -38.59 23.85 -3.09
N ASN A 428 -38.10 24.26 -4.27
CA ASN A 428 -37.50 23.36 -5.27
C ASN A 428 -35.98 23.12 -5.11
N ALA A 429 -35.29 23.81 -4.20
CA ALA A 429 -33.85 23.57 -3.99
C ALA A 429 -33.61 22.16 -3.41
N PRO A 430 -32.60 21.42 -3.89
CA PRO A 430 -32.32 20.05 -3.40
C PRO A 430 -31.68 20.02 -1.99
N GLY A 431 -31.17 21.15 -1.50
CA GLY A 431 -30.56 21.31 -0.18
C GLY A 431 -29.95 22.71 -0.01
N TYR A 432 -29.39 22.99 1.16
CA TYR A 432 -28.74 24.26 1.51
C TYR A 432 -27.23 24.12 1.62
N LEU A 433 -26.50 25.12 1.14
CA LEU A 433 -25.05 25.22 1.24
C LEU A 433 -24.66 26.37 2.19
N ILE A 434 -23.79 26.08 3.16
CA ILE A 434 -23.19 27.06 4.06
C ILE A 434 -21.68 27.06 3.84
N ASP A 435 -21.13 28.17 3.35
CA ASP A 435 -19.69 28.34 3.16
C ASP A 435 -19.01 29.01 4.36
N MET A 436 -18.03 28.31 4.93
CA MET A 436 -17.22 28.75 6.07
C MET A 436 -15.76 28.94 5.66
N ASN A 437 -15.48 30.08 5.04
CA ASN A 437 -14.15 30.42 4.52
C ASN A 437 -13.23 31.13 5.53
N GLN A 438 -13.73 31.57 6.69
CA GLN A 438 -12.89 32.19 7.71
C GLN A 438 -12.00 31.16 8.41
N ASN A 439 -10.71 31.44 8.51
CA ASN A 439 -9.70 30.61 9.16
C ASN A 439 -9.26 31.24 10.49
N PHE A 440 -9.37 30.45 11.56
CA PHE A 440 -9.03 30.83 12.94
C PHE A 440 -7.76 30.10 13.44
N ARG A 441 -6.94 29.57 12.52
CA ARG A 441 -5.78 28.72 12.80
C ARG A 441 -4.47 29.42 12.49
N SER A 442 -4.37 29.98 11.29
CA SER A 442 -3.12 30.43 10.69
C SER A 442 -3.08 31.95 10.55
N ARG A 443 -1.86 32.48 10.48
CA ARG A 443 -1.59 33.89 10.21
C ARG A 443 -2.00 34.31 8.80
N ALA A 444 -2.25 35.60 8.61
CA ALA A 444 -2.68 36.16 7.33
C ALA A 444 -1.68 35.90 6.20
N GLU A 445 -0.37 35.95 6.48
CA GLU A 445 0.70 35.74 5.50
C GLU A 445 0.69 34.31 4.96
N VAL A 446 0.57 33.31 5.86
CA VAL A 446 0.43 31.90 5.47
C VAL A 446 -0.81 31.69 4.59
N LEU A 447 -1.95 32.28 4.98
CA LEU A 447 -3.18 32.17 4.19
C LEU A 447 -3.04 32.85 2.83
N LEU A 448 -2.37 33.99 2.75
CA LEU A 448 -2.14 34.72 1.51
C LEU A 448 -1.27 33.90 0.55
N ASP A 449 -0.17 33.32 1.04
CA ASP A 449 0.72 32.50 0.22
C ASP A 449 -0.01 31.25 -0.30
N ILE A 450 -0.76 30.54 0.57
CA ILE A 450 -1.61 29.42 0.14
C ILE A 450 -2.63 29.87 -0.89
N ASN A 451 -3.34 30.98 -0.64
CA ASN A 451 -4.36 31.48 -1.57
C ASN A 451 -3.78 31.82 -2.94
N ASN A 452 -2.60 32.44 -2.99
CA ASN A 452 -1.94 32.78 -4.24
C ASN A 452 -1.54 31.52 -5.02
N MET A 453 -0.96 30.53 -4.34
CA MET A 453 -0.57 29.26 -4.97
C MET A 453 -1.79 28.50 -5.52
N PHE A 454 -2.83 28.29 -4.71
CA PHE A 454 -3.97 27.47 -5.13
C PHE A 454 -4.97 28.18 -6.03
N SER A 455 -4.99 29.52 -6.05
CA SER A 455 -5.76 30.25 -7.08
C SER A 455 -5.20 30.03 -8.48
N LEU A 456 -3.90 29.70 -8.59
CA LEU A 456 -3.24 29.35 -9.84
C LEU A 456 -3.36 27.84 -10.15
N LEU A 457 -3.23 26.97 -9.13
CA LEU A 457 -3.12 25.52 -9.33
C LEU A 457 -4.46 24.77 -9.36
N MET A 458 -5.47 25.20 -8.60
CA MET A 458 -6.67 24.40 -8.31
C MET A 458 -7.91 24.98 -9.02
N THR A 459 -8.40 24.22 -10.00
CA THR A 459 -9.57 24.54 -10.84
C THR A 459 -10.65 23.46 -10.72
N LYS A 460 -11.77 23.64 -11.41
CA LYS A 460 -12.84 22.63 -11.47
C LYS A 460 -12.37 21.32 -12.13
N GLU A 461 -11.45 21.39 -13.10
CA GLU A 461 -10.88 20.27 -13.85
C GLU A 461 -9.70 19.61 -13.12
N VAL A 462 -8.95 20.39 -12.34
CA VAL A 462 -7.76 19.92 -11.61
C VAL A 462 -7.89 20.27 -10.13
N GLY A 463 -8.08 19.26 -9.28
CA GLY A 463 -8.25 19.43 -7.83
C GLY A 463 -9.70 19.56 -7.36
N ASP A 464 -10.66 19.57 -8.28
CA ASP A 464 -12.12 19.53 -8.04
C ASP A 464 -12.74 20.77 -7.38
N ALA A 465 -12.03 21.89 -7.31
CA ALA A 465 -12.52 23.12 -6.69
C ALA A 465 -12.08 24.35 -7.48
N GLU A 466 -13.02 25.25 -7.78
CA GLU A 466 -12.71 26.54 -8.38
C GLU A 466 -12.16 27.49 -7.29
N TYR A 467 -10.86 27.36 -6.99
CA TYR A 467 -10.28 27.95 -5.79
C TYR A 467 -10.33 29.47 -5.79
N ALA A 468 -9.94 30.08 -6.92
CA ALA A 468 -9.88 31.52 -7.10
C ALA A 468 -11.22 32.25 -6.93
N LYS A 469 -12.36 31.56 -7.19
CA LYS A 469 -13.69 32.20 -7.15
C LYS A 469 -14.37 32.10 -5.79
N SER A 470 -14.38 30.92 -5.15
CA SER A 470 -15.26 30.68 -3.99
C SER A 470 -14.60 30.00 -2.78
N HIS A 471 -13.36 29.51 -2.88
CA HIS A 471 -12.75 28.69 -1.82
C HIS A 471 -11.55 29.32 -1.11
N GLN A 472 -11.19 30.57 -1.44
CA GLN A 472 -10.09 31.27 -0.79
C GLN A 472 -10.32 31.42 0.73
N MET A 473 -9.28 31.13 1.51
CA MET A 473 -9.33 31.27 2.96
C MET A 473 -9.29 32.74 3.36
N LYS A 474 -10.17 33.15 4.27
CA LYS A 474 -10.25 34.50 4.81
C LYS A 474 -9.66 34.52 6.21
N PHE A 475 -8.79 35.47 6.49
CA PHE A 475 -8.20 35.60 7.81
C PHE A 475 -9.26 35.94 8.88
N GLY A 476 -9.35 35.12 9.94
CA GLY A 476 -10.31 35.28 11.04
C GLY A 476 -9.66 35.40 12.43
N LEU A 477 -8.37 35.11 12.57
CA LEU A 477 -7.67 35.13 13.86
C LEU A 477 -7.08 36.51 14.19
N THR A 478 -7.94 37.47 14.52
CA THR A 478 -7.56 38.88 14.74
C THR A 478 -6.62 39.13 15.93
N VAL A 479 -6.33 38.12 16.76
CA VAL A 479 -5.38 38.23 17.87
C VAL A 479 -3.97 38.61 17.39
N TYR A 480 -3.56 38.16 16.20
CA TYR A 480 -2.28 38.56 15.60
C TYR A 480 -2.21 40.05 15.23
N ASN A 481 -3.36 40.73 15.04
CA ASN A 481 -3.39 42.15 14.69
C ASN A 481 -3.16 43.07 15.89
N ASN A 482 -3.43 42.58 17.11
CA ASN A 482 -3.43 43.39 18.33
C ASN A 482 -2.11 43.33 19.11
N GLN A 483 -1.14 42.53 18.67
CA GLN A 483 0.16 42.40 19.30
C GLN A 483 1.24 42.76 18.28
N ALA A 484 1.90 43.89 18.48
CA ALA A 484 3.02 44.34 17.67
C ALA A 484 4.17 43.33 17.79
N CYS A 485 4.18 42.34 16.90
CA CYS A 485 5.33 41.46 16.73
C CYS A 485 6.35 42.28 15.94
N SER A 486 7.50 42.57 16.54
CA SER A 486 8.54 43.48 16.02
C SER A 486 9.20 43.04 14.71
N ASP A 487 8.80 41.91 14.13
CA ASP A 487 9.37 41.34 12.91
C ASP A 487 8.35 41.34 11.76
N GLU A 488 7.92 42.52 11.32
CA GLU A 488 7.01 42.67 10.16
C GLU A 488 7.56 42.09 8.83
N LYS A 489 8.84 41.68 8.79
CA LYS A 489 9.49 41.07 7.61
C LYS A 489 9.73 39.55 7.69
N GLY A 490 9.39 38.89 8.79
CA GLY A 490 9.84 37.51 9.08
C GLY A 490 8.86 36.36 8.79
N PHE A 491 7.60 36.63 8.46
CA PHE A 491 6.54 35.60 8.49
C PHE A 491 6.05 35.08 7.12
N SER A 492 6.42 35.71 6.00
CA SER A 492 6.18 35.17 4.65
C SER A 492 6.87 33.83 4.45
N SER A 493 6.39 32.99 3.54
CA SER A 493 7.00 31.68 3.28
C SER A 493 8.44 31.80 2.75
N ASP A 494 9.36 31.00 3.28
CA ASP A 494 10.75 30.94 2.81
C ASP A 494 10.92 29.80 1.80
N PHE A 495 11.68 30.06 0.73
CA PHE A 495 12.00 29.09 -0.31
C PHE A 495 13.52 28.96 -0.39
N ILE A 496 14.04 27.86 0.16
CA ILE A 496 15.47 27.59 0.25
C ILE A 496 15.87 26.67 -0.91
N TYR A 497 16.74 27.19 -1.78
CA TYR A 497 17.27 26.50 -2.94
C TYR A 497 18.71 26.04 -2.67
N TYR A 498 19.06 24.81 -3.02
CA TYR A 498 20.42 24.27 -2.84
C TYR A 498 20.99 23.63 -4.11
N PRO A 499 22.31 23.75 -4.37
CA PRO A 499 22.95 23.07 -5.49
C PRO A 499 23.00 21.56 -5.22
N TYR A 500 22.48 20.78 -6.16
CA TYR A 500 22.53 19.33 -6.10
C TYR A 500 23.38 18.77 -7.23
N ASP A 501 24.45 18.07 -6.87
CA ASP A 501 25.35 17.41 -7.81
C ASP A 501 25.11 15.89 -7.81
N LYS A 502 24.54 15.40 -8.91
CA LYS A 502 24.26 13.97 -9.11
C LYS A 502 25.53 13.12 -9.16
N GLU A 503 26.68 13.69 -9.51
CA GLU A 503 27.94 12.95 -9.63
C GLU A 503 28.50 12.55 -8.25
N LYS A 504 28.18 13.32 -7.20
CA LYS A 504 28.61 13.05 -5.82
C LYS A 504 27.97 11.80 -5.21
N LYS A 505 26.93 11.21 -5.84
CA LYS A 505 26.18 10.02 -5.38
C LYS A 505 25.66 10.12 -3.93
N ILE A 506 25.47 11.32 -3.41
CA ILE A 506 24.85 11.57 -2.11
C ILE A 506 23.35 11.77 -2.33
N ASP A 507 22.52 11.14 -1.51
CA ASP A 507 21.07 11.32 -1.61
C ASP A 507 20.66 12.76 -1.23
N ARG A 508 19.68 13.33 -1.94
CA ARG A 508 19.11 14.66 -1.67
C ARG A 508 18.65 14.81 -0.22
N ALA A 509 18.11 13.75 0.37
CA ALA A 509 17.62 13.75 1.75
C ALA A 509 18.70 14.18 2.76
N TYR A 510 19.99 13.90 2.50
CA TYR A 510 21.08 14.38 3.36
C TYR A 510 21.25 15.91 3.31
N TYR A 511 21.21 16.49 2.11
CA TYR A 511 21.28 17.94 1.92
C TYR A 511 20.08 18.62 2.58
N GLU A 512 18.87 18.13 2.29
CA GLU A 512 17.63 18.69 2.82
C GLU A 512 17.54 18.58 4.35
N GLY A 513 17.89 17.41 4.90
CA GLY A 513 17.96 17.21 6.35
C GLY A 513 18.94 18.15 7.04
N TYR A 514 20.09 18.42 6.41
CA TYR A 514 21.12 19.31 6.96
C TYR A 514 20.68 20.78 6.97
N ILE A 515 20.00 21.22 5.91
CA ILE A 515 19.38 22.56 5.84
C ILE A 515 18.35 22.71 6.95
N ILE A 516 17.45 21.74 7.12
CA ILE A 516 16.44 21.76 8.18
C ILE A 516 17.10 21.82 9.56
N ALA A 517 18.09 20.95 9.82
CA ALA A 517 18.78 20.90 11.10
C ALA A 517 19.44 22.25 11.45
N SER A 518 20.09 22.87 10.46
CA SER A 518 20.76 24.17 10.62
C SER A 518 19.75 25.29 10.87
N ASP A 519 18.64 25.29 10.14
CA ASP A 519 17.58 26.30 10.30
C ASP A 519 16.89 26.18 11.67
N ILE A 520 16.53 24.96 12.11
CA ILE A 520 15.96 24.71 13.45
C ILE A 520 16.89 25.23 14.54
N LYS A 521 18.20 24.95 14.46
CA LYS A 521 19.19 25.44 15.44
C LYS A 521 19.23 26.96 15.51
N SER A 522 19.12 27.64 14.38
CA SER A 522 19.13 29.10 14.32
C SER A 522 17.88 29.73 14.97
N LYS A 523 16.73 29.07 14.84
CA LYS A 523 15.42 29.55 15.32
C LYS A 523 15.12 29.14 16.77
N LEU A 524 15.70 28.05 17.27
CA LEU A 524 15.46 27.55 18.62
C LEU A 524 15.83 28.64 19.66
N GLY A 525 14.88 28.99 20.52
CA GLY A 525 15.04 30.05 21.52
C GLY A 525 15.02 31.50 20.99
N ASN A 526 15.27 31.70 19.69
CA ASN A 526 15.34 33.03 19.07
C ASN A 526 14.04 33.43 18.33
N TYR A 527 13.32 32.46 17.78
CA TYR A 527 12.07 32.68 17.07
C TYR A 527 10.89 32.72 18.05
N MET A 528 9.99 33.69 17.92
CA MET A 528 8.83 33.84 18.80
C MET A 528 7.60 33.21 18.16
N VAL A 529 6.94 32.29 18.87
CA VAL A 529 5.71 31.61 18.44
C VAL A 529 4.53 32.01 19.33
N PHE A 530 3.34 32.10 18.74
CA PHE A 530 2.12 32.45 19.44
C PHE A 530 1.53 31.26 20.21
N ASN A 531 1.44 31.42 21.53
CA ASN A 531 0.83 30.45 22.43
C ASN A 531 -0.64 30.82 22.69
N LYS A 532 -1.56 29.92 22.28
CA LYS A 532 -3.02 30.09 22.42
C LYS A 532 -3.47 30.19 23.88
N ASP A 533 -2.85 29.43 24.77
CA ASP A 533 -3.23 29.35 26.18
C ASP A 533 -2.77 30.59 26.96
N LEU A 534 -1.58 31.08 26.64
CA LEU A 534 -1.00 32.28 27.25
C LEU A 534 -1.49 33.57 26.60
N LYS A 535 -2.19 33.49 25.46
CA LYS A 535 -2.58 34.64 24.61
C LYS A 535 -1.42 35.61 24.35
N GLY A 536 -0.23 35.07 24.13
CA GLY A 536 0.99 35.83 23.96
C GLY A 536 2.09 35.00 23.30
N PHE A 537 3.23 35.63 23.02
CA PHE A 537 4.36 34.99 22.36
C PHE A 537 5.32 34.34 23.36
N ARG A 538 5.91 33.22 22.97
CA ARG A 538 7.01 32.56 23.68
C ARG A 538 8.12 32.16 22.69
N PRO A 539 9.36 31.97 23.16
CA PRO A 539 10.41 31.37 22.34
C PRO A 539 10.00 30.00 21.80
N ALA A 540 10.47 29.69 20.58
CA ALA A 540 10.27 28.42 19.92
C ALA A 540 11.04 27.30 20.64
N THR A 541 10.38 26.15 20.74
CA THR A 541 10.87 24.89 21.29
C THR A 541 10.85 23.82 20.20
N TYR A 542 11.46 22.65 20.43
CA TYR A 542 11.46 21.58 19.42
C TYR A 542 10.05 21.14 19.00
N ASP A 543 9.07 21.20 19.91
CA ASP A 543 7.69 20.82 19.63
C ASP A 543 6.96 21.75 18.64
N ASP A 544 7.52 22.92 18.35
CA ASP A 544 6.94 23.90 17.43
C ASP A 544 7.30 23.65 15.95
N PHE A 545 8.27 22.76 15.71
CA PHE A 545 8.77 22.45 14.37
C PHE A 545 8.20 21.11 13.87
N CYS A 546 7.70 21.13 12.64
CA CYS A 546 7.22 19.95 11.94
C CYS A 546 7.89 19.80 10.58
N ILE A 547 8.35 18.59 10.26
CA ILE A 547 8.90 18.21 8.96
C ILE A 547 7.85 17.35 8.26
N ILE A 548 7.35 17.82 7.11
CA ILE A 548 6.37 17.14 6.29
C ILE A 548 7.05 16.69 5.00
N LEU A 549 7.07 15.37 4.80
CA LEU A 549 7.66 14.71 3.63
C LEU A 549 6.54 14.06 2.77
N ASP A 550 6.79 13.84 1.47
CA ASP A 550 5.82 13.12 0.60
C ASP A 550 5.61 11.68 1.11
N ARG A 551 6.71 10.96 1.40
CA ARG A 551 6.69 9.51 1.72
C ARG A 551 7.60 9.20 2.90
N LYS A 552 7.51 7.95 3.37
CA LYS A 552 8.28 7.44 4.52
C LYS A 552 9.72 7.05 4.16
N ASP A 553 10.00 6.87 2.87
CA ASP A 553 11.23 6.25 2.35
C ASP A 553 12.51 6.91 2.91
N HIS A 554 12.51 8.23 3.10
CA HIS A 554 13.65 8.97 3.60
C HIS A 554 13.59 9.32 5.10
N PHE A 555 12.59 8.86 5.86
CA PHE A 555 12.45 9.20 7.29
C PHE A 555 13.71 8.87 8.09
N GLU A 556 14.30 7.71 7.82
CA GLU A 556 15.51 7.26 8.53
C GLU A 556 16.72 8.15 8.21
N ILE A 557 16.86 8.63 6.97
CA ILE A 557 17.94 9.57 6.60
C ILE A 557 17.77 10.90 7.32
N PHE A 558 16.57 11.50 7.29
CA PHE A 558 16.28 12.75 8.00
C PHE A 558 16.52 12.61 9.51
N LYS A 559 16.06 11.49 10.10
CA LYS A 559 16.30 11.18 11.51
C LYS A 559 17.79 11.17 11.85
N ARG A 560 18.59 10.42 11.08
CA ARG A 560 20.06 10.33 11.27
C ARG A 560 20.72 11.70 11.22
N VAL A 561 20.37 12.53 10.22
CA VAL A 561 20.94 13.87 10.07
C VAL A 561 20.58 14.78 11.26
N LEU A 562 19.33 14.74 11.72
CA LEU A 562 18.86 15.54 12.85
C LEU A 562 19.49 15.08 14.17
N GLU A 563 19.58 13.77 14.42
CA GLU A 563 20.21 13.21 15.62
C GLU A 563 21.72 13.46 15.66
N ALA A 564 22.42 13.34 14.52
CA ALA A 564 23.83 13.75 14.41
C ALA A 564 24.04 15.24 14.71
N ASN A 565 22.97 16.05 14.55
CA ASN A 565 22.94 17.46 14.90
C ASN A 565 22.42 17.73 16.32
N ASN A 566 22.22 16.71 17.16
CA ASN A 566 21.64 16.80 18.51
C ASN A 566 20.23 17.39 18.54
N ILE A 567 19.40 17.09 17.54
CA ILE A 567 18.00 17.50 17.49
C ILE A 567 17.12 16.27 17.78
N PRO A 568 16.30 16.28 18.86
CA PRO A 568 15.40 15.18 19.15
C PRO A 568 14.28 15.14 18.11
N VAL A 569 14.05 13.97 17.51
CA VAL A 569 13.03 13.77 16.48
C VAL A 569 12.00 12.76 16.93
N VAL A 570 10.76 13.06 16.58
CA VAL A 570 9.59 12.26 16.89
C VAL A 570 8.89 11.90 15.58
N ILE A 571 8.89 10.61 15.23
CA ILE A 571 8.36 10.13 13.95
C ILE A 571 6.91 9.67 14.11
N TYR A 572 5.99 10.33 13.40
CA TYR A 572 4.61 9.87 13.23
C TYR A 572 4.49 9.05 11.96
N ALA A 573 4.99 7.83 12.03
CA ALA A 573 4.80 6.81 11.02
C ALA A 573 4.08 5.62 11.65
N ASP A 574 3.21 4.98 10.89
CA ASP A 574 2.86 3.59 11.21
C ASP A 574 4.08 2.71 10.98
N SER A 575 4.41 1.89 11.96
CA SER A 575 5.40 0.82 11.85
C SER A 575 4.71 -0.46 11.40
N THR A 576 5.42 -1.29 10.64
CA THR A 576 4.94 -2.60 10.19
C THR A 576 5.50 -3.70 11.08
N VAL A 577 4.67 -4.68 11.42
CA VAL A 577 5.13 -5.86 12.19
C VAL A 577 6.14 -6.71 11.40
N SER A 578 6.14 -6.63 10.06
CA SER A 578 7.15 -7.26 9.20
C SER A 578 8.58 -6.87 9.54
N ASP A 579 8.77 -5.63 10.00
CA ASP A 579 10.08 -5.05 10.30
C ASP A 579 10.44 -5.25 11.79
N SER A 580 9.51 -5.81 12.57
CA SER A 580 9.66 -6.03 14.00
C SER A 580 10.52 -7.27 14.24
N TYR A 581 11.73 -7.02 14.75
CA TYR A 581 12.63 -8.08 15.18
C TYR A 581 12.00 -9.01 16.25
N PRO A 582 11.29 -8.49 17.29
CA PRO A 582 10.52 -9.34 18.19
C PRO A 582 9.49 -10.23 17.49
N ALA A 583 8.76 -9.73 16.48
CA ALA A 583 7.76 -10.51 15.76
C ALA A 583 8.39 -11.70 15.01
N MET A 584 9.53 -11.50 14.35
CA MET A 584 10.27 -12.57 13.66
C MET A 584 10.72 -13.66 14.65
N VAL A 585 11.13 -13.30 15.86
CA VAL A 585 11.54 -14.26 16.88
C VAL A 585 10.34 -15.09 17.36
N ILE A 586 9.20 -14.44 17.64
CA ILE A 586 7.97 -15.13 18.03
C ILE A 586 7.52 -16.10 16.94
N LEU A 587 7.53 -15.66 15.68
CA LEU A 587 7.16 -16.49 14.53
C LEU A 587 8.07 -17.73 14.40
N ASN A 588 9.38 -17.55 14.54
CA ASN A 588 10.32 -18.68 14.49
C ASN A 588 10.11 -19.66 15.66
N ILE A 589 9.71 -19.18 16.85
CA ILE A 589 9.32 -20.08 17.96
C ILE A 589 8.10 -20.91 17.56
N LEU A 590 7.08 -20.31 16.96
CA LEU A 590 5.88 -21.02 16.49
C LEU A 590 6.22 -22.04 15.39
N HIS A 591 7.12 -21.70 14.46
CA HIS A 591 7.65 -22.64 13.47
C HIS A 591 8.33 -23.83 14.13
N LEU A 592 9.20 -23.62 15.12
CA LEU A 592 9.85 -24.72 15.84
C LEU A 592 8.83 -25.66 16.47
N ILE A 593 7.75 -25.13 17.08
CA ILE A 593 6.66 -25.94 17.64
C ILE A 593 5.96 -26.74 16.53
N SER A 594 5.64 -26.10 15.40
CA SER A 594 5.02 -26.73 14.23
C SER A 594 5.88 -27.86 13.66
N TYR A 595 7.18 -27.63 13.47
CA TYR A 595 8.12 -28.64 12.99
C TYR A 595 8.26 -29.83 13.95
N HIS A 596 8.27 -29.59 15.26
CA HIS A 596 8.26 -30.66 16.26
C HIS A 596 6.95 -31.45 16.28
N TYR A 597 5.81 -30.78 16.05
CA TYR A 597 4.51 -31.44 15.92
C TYR A 597 4.45 -32.35 14.69
N LEU A 598 4.97 -31.88 13.55
CA LEU A 598 5.03 -32.63 12.29
C LEU A 598 6.18 -33.64 12.20
N ALA A 599 7.10 -33.64 13.17
CA ALA A 599 8.37 -34.38 13.12
C ALA A 599 9.20 -34.10 11.84
N LYS A 600 9.22 -32.85 11.39
CA LYS A 600 9.89 -32.40 10.15
C LYS A 600 11.06 -31.48 10.47
N PHE A 601 12.31 -31.97 10.42
CA PHE A 601 13.53 -31.20 10.77
C PHE A 601 14.37 -30.84 9.53
N THR A 602 13.77 -30.13 8.58
CA THR A 602 14.42 -29.69 7.33
C THR A 602 15.41 -28.53 7.55
N SER A 603 16.04 -28.04 6.48
CA SER A 603 16.83 -26.79 6.50
C SER A 603 16.08 -25.64 7.17
N ASP A 604 14.78 -25.50 6.89
CA ASP A 604 13.92 -24.46 7.45
C ASP A 604 13.81 -24.54 8.98
N TYR A 605 13.78 -25.75 9.54
CA TYR A 605 13.85 -25.95 10.98
C TYR A 605 15.14 -25.38 11.56
N TYR A 606 16.28 -25.66 10.93
CA TYR A 606 17.58 -25.17 11.39
C TYR A 606 17.74 -23.66 11.18
N HIS A 607 17.10 -23.07 10.16
CA HIS A 607 17.01 -21.62 10.01
C HIS A 607 16.21 -20.97 11.14
N ALA A 608 15.04 -21.53 11.47
CA ALA A 608 14.23 -21.06 12.60
C ALA A 608 14.98 -21.22 13.94
N LEU A 609 15.65 -22.36 14.14
CA LEU A 609 16.45 -22.63 15.33
C LEU A 609 17.60 -21.63 15.46
N THR A 610 18.35 -21.40 14.39
CA THR A 610 19.44 -20.42 14.34
C THR A 610 18.95 -19.01 14.69
N SER A 611 17.82 -18.61 14.13
CA SER A 611 17.18 -17.32 14.42
C SER A 611 16.91 -17.16 15.92
N VAL A 612 16.31 -18.18 16.57
CA VAL A 612 16.00 -18.13 18.00
C VAL A 612 17.26 -18.18 18.87
N LEU A 613 18.26 -19.01 18.52
CA LEU A 613 19.54 -19.10 19.25
C LEU A 613 20.35 -17.80 19.19
N ARG A 614 20.34 -17.10 18.06
CA ARG A 614 21.00 -15.80 17.89
C ARG A 614 20.23 -14.65 18.56
N SER A 615 18.92 -14.84 18.77
CA SER A 615 18.04 -13.76 19.21
C SER A 615 18.35 -13.19 20.59
N PHE A 616 17.76 -12.04 20.93
CA PHE A 616 17.82 -11.46 22.28
C PHE A 616 17.34 -12.41 23.39
N ILE A 617 16.61 -13.48 23.03
CA ILE A 617 16.19 -14.54 23.96
C ILE A 617 17.39 -15.38 24.40
N CYS A 618 18.31 -15.72 23.50
CA CYS A 618 19.38 -16.70 23.78
C CYS A 618 20.78 -16.09 23.76
N GLN A 619 21.06 -15.18 22.82
CA GLN A 619 22.35 -14.50 22.64
C GLN A 619 23.55 -15.45 22.57
N LYS A 620 23.41 -16.59 21.89
CA LYS A 620 24.52 -17.52 21.66
C LYS A 620 25.54 -16.93 20.69
N SER A 621 26.81 -17.32 20.84
CA SER A 621 27.87 -16.94 19.90
C SER A 621 27.72 -17.68 18.57
N ASP A 622 28.32 -17.13 17.51
CA ASP A 622 28.28 -17.75 16.18
C ASP A 622 28.96 -19.14 16.20
N GLU A 623 29.99 -19.35 17.03
CA GLU A 623 30.64 -20.66 17.22
C GLU A 623 29.69 -21.68 17.87
N GLU A 624 29.00 -21.30 18.94
CA GLU A 624 28.03 -22.21 19.60
C GLU A 624 26.88 -22.59 18.67
N ILE A 625 26.38 -21.61 17.90
CA ILE A 625 25.32 -21.85 16.91
C ILE A 625 25.81 -22.80 15.83
N PHE A 626 27.01 -22.58 15.30
CA PHE A 626 27.61 -23.44 14.29
C PHE A 626 27.74 -24.88 14.81
N GLU A 627 28.24 -25.09 16.02
CA GLU A 627 28.34 -26.43 16.61
C GLU A 627 26.97 -27.12 16.76
N ILE A 628 25.94 -26.41 17.19
CA ILE A 628 24.59 -26.98 17.35
C ILE A 628 23.99 -27.36 15.99
N VAL A 629 24.10 -26.46 15.00
CA VAL A 629 23.47 -26.63 13.69
C VAL A 629 24.23 -27.63 12.83
N SER A 630 25.57 -27.55 12.77
CA SER A 630 26.40 -28.49 11.99
C SER A 630 26.33 -29.92 12.50
N ASN A 631 26.26 -30.11 13.82
CA ASN A 631 26.06 -31.44 14.41
C ASN A 631 24.59 -31.89 14.40
N ARG A 632 23.67 -31.08 13.84
CA ARG A 632 22.22 -31.33 13.79
C ARG A 632 21.64 -31.73 15.16
N ASN A 633 22.15 -31.14 16.25
CA ASN A 633 21.83 -31.54 17.61
C ASN A 633 20.41 -31.12 18.01
N LEU A 634 19.47 -32.09 18.00
CA LEU A 634 18.07 -31.91 18.40
C LEU A 634 17.85 -31.94 19.92
N ASP A 635 18.88 -32.21 20.73
CA ASP A 635 18.84 -32.23 22.19
C ASP A 635 19.45 -30.95 22.80
N ASN A 636 18.99 -29.80 22.32
CA ASN A 636 19.28 -28.50 22.92
C ASN A 636 18.04 -27.96 23.66
N GLU A 637 18.24 -26.97 24.54
CA GLU A 637 17.17 -26.39 25.38
C GLU A 637 15.98 -25.88 24.54
N ILE A 638 16.27 -25.21 23.43
CA ILE A 638 15.25 -24.62 22.55
C ILE A 638 14.41 -25.70 21.88
N SER A 639 15.04 -26.75 21.35
CA SER A 639 14.35 -27.90 20.76
C SER A 639 13.53 -28.68 21.80
N ARG A 640 14.02 -28.84 23.04
CA ARG A 640 13.25 -29.49 24.13
C ARG A 640 12.02 -28.68 24.52
N ASN A 641 12.15 -27.36 24.60
CA ASN A 641 11.05 -26.45 24.86
C ASN A 641 9.99 -26.52 23.74
N ALA A 642 10.41 -26.40 22.48
CA ALA A 642 9.49 -26.51 21.34
C ALA A 642 8.79 -27.88 21.27
N ARG A 643 9.51 -28.98 21.52
CA ARG A 643 8.94 -30.34 21.62
C ARG A 643 7.92 -30.47 22.75
N SER A 644 8.15 -29.82 23.88
CA SER A 644 7.21 -29.88 25.01
C SER A 644 5.90 -29.16 24.70
N LEU A 645 5.96 -28.04 23.96
CA LEU A 645 4.79 -27.31 23.50
C LEU A 645 4.05 -28.03 22.37
N SER A 646 4.74 -28.80 21.53
CA SER A 646 4.10 -29.50 20.42
C SER A 646 3.08 -30.55 20.89
N TYR A 647 3.25 -31.12 22.08
CA TYR A 647 2.27 -32.01 22.71
C TYR A 647 0.95 -31.33 23.10
N LEU A 648 0.93 -29.99 23.17
CA LEU A 648 -0.26 -29.22 23.53
C LEU A 648 -1.10 -28.82 22.30
N VAL A 649 -0.57 -28.97 21.09
CA VAL A 649 -1.17 -28.47 19.84
C VAL A 649 -2.60 -28.98 19.62
N ASP A 650 -2.86 -30.26 19.92
CA ASP A 650 -4.18 -30.87 19.72
C ASP A 650 -5.19 -30.59 20.85
N THR A 651 -4.71 -30.10 22.01
CA THR A 651 -5.52 -30.03 23.24
C THR A 651 -5.73 -28.61 23.75
N THR A 652 -5.02 -27.63 23.20
CA THR A 652 -4.97 -26.26 23.68
C THR A 652 -5.19 -25.30 22.52
N ASP A 653 -5.88 -24.19 22.75
CA ASP A 653 -6.06 -23.17 21.73
C ASP A 653 -4.74 -22.44 21.39
N CYS A 654 -4.65 -21.90 20.17
CA CYS A 654 -3.43 -21.27 19.65
C CYS A 654 -2.94 -20.08 20.48
N ALA A 655 -3.85 -19.28 21.05
CA ALA A 655 -3.47 -18.13 21.87
C ALA A 655 -2.86 -18.58 23.21
N SER A 656 -3.41 -19.63 23.81
CA SER A 656 -2.82 -20.28 25.00
C SER A 656 -1.46 -20.92 24.70
N ILE A 657 -1.27 -21.53 23.53
CA ILE A 657 0.05 -22.04 23.10
C ILE A 657 1.06 -20.90 22.97
N LEU A 658 0.69 -19.79 22.33
CA LEU A 658 1.54 -18.61 22.22
C LEU A 658 1.95 -18.10 23.61
N ASN A 659 1.00 -17.90 24.52
CA ASN A 659 1.28 -17.40 25.86
C ASN A 659 2.26 -18.32 26.62
N LYS A 660 2.05 -19.65 26.57
CA LYS A 660 2.97 -20.63 27.16
C LYS A 660 4.35 -20.60 26.50
N ALA A 661 4.41 -20.39 25.19
CA ALA A 661 5.67 -20.24 24.48
C ALA A 661 6.43 -18.99 24.93
N LEU A 662 5.76 -17.84 25.00
CA LEU A 662 6.36 -16.58 25.46
C LEU A 662 6.88 -16.70 26.91
N GLU A 663 6.15 -17.40 27.78
CA GLU A 663 6.57 -17.68 29.14
C GLU A 663 7.78 -18.62 29.20
N MET A 664 7.72 -19.79 28.55
CA MET A 664 8.77 -20.80 28.62
C MET A 664 10.10 -20.35 27.99
N PHE A 665 10.04 -19.53 26.95
CA PHE A 665 11.24 -18.93 26.35
C PHE A 665 11.73 -17.69 27.11
N GLY A 666 10.98 -17.23 28.12
CA GLY A 666 11.33 -16.07 28.95
C GLY A 666 11.24 -14.74 28.21
N PHE A 667 10.37 -14.63 27.19
CA PHE A 667 10.27 -13.49 26.28
C PHE A 667 10.11 -12.17 27.04
N TYR A 668 9.06 -12.01 27.85
CA TYR A 668 8.77 -10.76 28.58
C TYR A 668 9.92 -10.30 29.49
N SER A 669 10.65 -11.24 30.10
CA SER A 669 11.78 -10.91 30.97
C SER A 669 13.00 -10.37 30.20
N LYS A 670 13.12 -10.75 28.92
CA LYS A 670 14.25 -10.43 28.03
C LYS A 670 13.95 -9.31 27.03
N VAL A 671 12.68 -8.96 26.80
CA VAL A 671 12.26 -7.85 25.90
C VAL A 671 12.92 -6.51 26.27
N LYS A 672 13.25 -6.29 27.55
CA LYS A 672 13.98 -5.10 28.01
C LYS A 672 15.38 -4.91 27.39
N LEU A 673 15.92 -5.94 26.76
CA LEU A 673 17.20 -5.90 26.04
C LEU A 673 17.06 -5.33 24.63
N VAL A 674 15.82 -5.18 24.15
CA VAL A 674 15.50 -4.56 22.85
C VAL A 674 15.24 -3.06 23.06
N SER A 675 15.62 -2.23 22.09
CA SER A 675 15.51 -0.77 22.17
C SER A 675 14.09 -0.23 22.26
N ASN A 676 13.07 -1.00 21.86
CA ASN A 676 11.67 -0.58 21.83
C ASN A 676 10.72 -1.66 22.39
N ILE A 677 10.29 -1.48 23.64
CA ILE A 677 9.36 -2.41 24.32
C ILE A 677 7.96 -2.37 23.69
N ASN A 678 7.50 -1.21 23.24
CA ASN A 678 6.17 -1.07 22.64
C ASN A 678 6.06 -1.86 21.33
N ASP A 679 7.12 -1.88 20.51
CA ASP A 679 7.17 -2.73 19.31
C ASP A 679 6.98 -4.22 19.66
N ALA A 680 7.65 -4.70 20.70
CA ALA A 680 7.49 -6.09 21.15
C ALA A 680 6.06 -6.39 21.65
N LEU A 681 5.42 -5.45 22.36
CA LEU A 681 4.03 -5.61 22.81
C LEU A 681 3.05 -5.65 21.65
N HIS A 682 3.22 -4.76 20.67
CA HIS A 682 2.40 -4.75 19.45
C HIS A 682 2.61 -5.99 18.60
N ALA A 683 3.83 -6.51 18.52
CA ALA A 683 4.12 -7.79 17.84
C ALA A 683 3.35 -8.96 18.48
N VAL A 684 3.35 -9.05 19.82
CA VAL A 684 2.60 -10.08 20.55
C VAL A 684 1.09 -9.93 20.31
N GLU A 685 0.56 -8.71 20.43
CA GLU A 685 -0.87 -8.44 20.21
C GLU A 685 -1.29 -8.80 18.78
N TYR A 686 -0.51 -8.37 17.78
CA TYR A 686 -0.77 -8.68 16.37
C TYR A 686 -0.79 -10.18 16.11
N ILE A 687 0.26 -10.90 16.54
CA ILE A 687 0.35 -12.36 16.34
C ILE A 687 -0.78 -13.07 17.07
N SER A 688 -1.10 -12.70 18.31
CA SER A 688 -2.21 -13.28 19.07
C SER A 688 -3.55 -13.09 18.36
N ASN A 689 -3.82 -11.89 17.85
CA ASN A 689 -5.05 -11.59 17.11
C ASN A 689 -5.13 -12.43 15.83
N LYS A 690 -4.04 -12.52 15.06
CA LYS A 690 -3.98 -13.32 13.83
C LYS A 690 -4.15 -14.81 14.05
N LEU A 691 -3.54 -15.37 15.09
CA LEU A 691 -3.76 -16.75 15.50
C LEU A 691 -5.26 -17.01 15.77
N GLY A 692 -5.93 -16.09 16.49
CA GLY A 692 -7.36 -16.20 16.79
C GLY A 692 -8.26 -16.05 15.56
N GLU A 693 -7.93 -15.15 14.63
CA GLU A 693 -8.65 -14.97 13.35
C GLU A 693 -8.54 -16.23 12.49
N LEU A 694 -7.31 -16.71 12.24
CA LEU A 694 -7.05 -17.87 11.41
C LEU A 694 -7.65 -19.16 12.02
N ALA A 695 -7.66 -19.29 13.35
CA ALA A 695 -8.34 -20.40 14.02
C ALA A 695 -9.86 -20.38 13.80
N LYS A 696 -10.50 -19.20 13.80
CA LYS A 696 -11.94 -19.07 13.49
C LYS A 696 -12.25 -19.40 12.03
N MET A 697 -11.28 -19.26 11.13
CA MET A 697 -11.39 -19.68 9.73
C MET A 697 -11.31 -21.20 9.55
N GLY A 698 -11.08 -21.96 10.62
CA GLY A 698 -11.04 -23.43 10.60
C GLY A 698 -9.65 -24.00 10.27
N TYR A 699 -8.61 -23.18 10.21
CA TYR A 699 -7.25 -23.66 10.00
C TYR A 699 -6.70 -24.39 11.24
N ASN A 700 -5.92 -25.44 11.01
CA ASN A 700 -5.18 -26.13 12.06
C ASN A 700 -3.89 -25.36 12.42
N PHE A 701 -3.25 -25.69 13.55
CA PHE A 701 -2.08 -24.97 14.04
C PHE A 701 -0.95 -24.86 12.99
N THR A 702 -0.65 -25.94 12.26
CA THR A 702 0.43 -25.94 11.28
C THR A 702 0.14 -24.99 10.13
N LYS A 703 -1.09 -25.02 9.59
CA LYS A 703 -1.52 -24.11 8.54
C LYS A 703 -1.57 -22.67 9.02
N ILE A 704 -2.03 -22.44 10.25
CA ILE A 704 -2.03 -21.10 10.86
C ILE A 704 -0.61 -20.51 10.90
N VAL A 705 0.40 -21.30 11.29
CA VAL A 705 1.80 -20.84 11.35
C VAL A 705 2.34 -20.50 9.95
N GLU A 706 2.05 -21.34 8.95
CA GLU A 706 2.41 -21.06 7.54
C GLU A 706 1.77 -19.78 7.02
N GLU A 707 0.47 -19.61 7.25
CA GLU A 707 -0.24 -18.41 6.82
C GLU A 707 0.23 -17.15 7.56
N LEU A 708 0.52 -17.26 8.86
CA LEU A 708 1.08 -16.16 9.63
C LEU A 708 2.45 -15.72 9.10
N ASP A 709 3.30 -16.67 8.69
CA ASP A 709 4.59 -16.38 8.07
C ASP A 709 4.42 -15.62 6.74
N ILE A 710 3.50 -16.06 5.89
CA ILE A 710 3.15 -15.36 4.65
C ILE A 710 2.66 -13.93 4.95
N LEU A 711 1.78 -13.76 5.94
CA LEU A 711 1.26 -12.45 6.34
C LEU A 711 2.35 -11.51 6.84
N ILE A 712 3.26 -12.00 7.69
CA ILE A 712 4.36 -11.19 8.25
C ILE A 712 5.37 -10.85 7.17
N LYS A 713 5.71 -11.78 6.27
CA LYS A 713 6.64 -11.54 5.15
C LYS A 713 6.09 -10.56 4.12
N ASN A 714 4.79 -10.63 3.83
CA ASN A 714 4.17 -9.73 2.86
C ASN A 714 4.04 -8.30 3.42
N GLY A 715 3.92 -8.12 4.73
CA GLY A 715 4.07 -6.82 5.40
C GLY A 715 3.03 -5.73 5.07
N GLU A 716 1.98 -6.05 4.29
CA GLU A 716 1.08 -5.04 3.73
C GLU A 716 0.16 -4.38 4.78
N ASP A 717 -0.26 -5.12 5.82
CA ASP A 717 -1.44 -4.76 6.65
C ASP A 717 -1.21 -4.68 8.18
N ALA A 718 -0.02 -4.99 8.69
CA ALA A 718 0.27 -4.98 10.13
C ALA A 718 0.77 -3.62 10.63
N LYS A 719 0.05 -2.54 10.30
CA LYS A 719 0.47 -1.16 10.62
C LYS A 719 -0.08 -0.73 11.98
N TYR A 720 0.80 -0.40 12.92
CA TYR A 720 0.40 0.19 14.20
C TYR A 720 1.02 1.58 14.39
N SER A 721 0.30 2.48 15.05
CA SER A 721 0.82 3.79 15.42
C SER A 721 1.56 3.68 16.74
N MET A 722 2.81 4.17 16.81
CA MET A 722 3.50 4.32 18.09
C MET A 722 2.75 5.34 18.96
N ASP A 723 2.70 5.10 20.27
CA ASP A 723 2.14 6.08 21.20
C ASP A 723 3.17 7.20 21.41
N VAL A 724 2.89 8.35 20.81
CA VAL A 724 3.82 9.49 20.73
C VAL A 724 3.44 10.61 21.69
N SER A 725 2.30 10.49 22.40
CA SER A 725 1.64 11.63 23.08
C SER A 725 2.46 12.31 24.17
N THR A 726 3.53 11.70 24.66
CA THR A 726 4.40 12.23 25.73
C THR A 726 5.81 12.59 25.28
N SER A 727 6.12 12.53 23.98
CA SER A 727 7.48 12.76 23.48
C SER A 727 7.71 14.21 23.04
N HIS A 728 8.73 14.86 23.61
CA HIS A 728 9.16 16.21 23.23
C HIS A 728 10.23 16.15 22.14
N GLY A 729 10.07 16.95 21.07
CA GLY A 729 11.01 16.94 19.94
C GLY A 729 10.40 17.44 18.64
N VAL A 730 11.20 17.55 17.59
CA VAL A 730 10.77 17.94 16.23
C VAL A 730 9.88 16.84 15.66
N LYS A 731 8.69 17.21 15.17
CA LYS A 731 7.75 16.21 14.65
C LYS A 731 8.04 15.93 13.18
N MET A 732 8.13 14.67 12.80
CA MET A 732 8.34 14.27 11.40
C MET A 732 7.23 13.33 10.96
N MET A 733 6.61 13.62 9.82
CA MET A 733 5.48 12.84 9.32
C MET A 733 5.29 12.96 7.82
N ASN A 734 4.45 12.08 7.27
CA ASN A 734 4.01 12.19 5.89
C ASN A 734 2.76 13.08 5.80
N ILE A 735 2.44 13.54 4.59
CA ILE A 735 1.31 14.44 4.36
C ILE A 735 -0.01 13.84 4.90
N HIS A 736 -0.27 12.55 4.68
CA HIS A 736 -1.51 11.89 5.12
C HIS A 736 -1.69 11.93 6.64
N LYS A 737 -0.61 11.66 7.41
CA LYS A 737 -0.63 11.68 8.87
C LYS A 737 -0.74 13.09 9.46
N SER A 738 -0.39 14.11 8.67
CA SER A 738 -0.53 15.51 9.09
C SER A 738 -1.99 16.01 9.14
N LYS A 739 -2.92 15.34 8.44
CA LYS A 739 -4.34 15.76 8.38
C LYS A 739 -4.93 15.88 9.79
N GLY A 740 -5.70 16.94 10.01
CA GLY A 740 -6.21 17.33 11.34
C GLY A 740 -5.23 18.13 12.22
N LEU A 741 -3.92 17.87 12.12
CA LEU A 741 -2.89 18.50 12.97
C LEU A 741 -2.54 19.93 12.53
N GLU A 742 -1.85 20.67 13.38
CA GLU A 742 -1.37 22.03 13.12
C GLU A 742 -0.08 22.32 13.89
N TYR A 743 0.86 23.02 13.26
CA TYR A 743 2.17 23.35 13.85
C TYR A 743 2.54 24.81 13.57
N PRO A 744 3.24 25.49 14.50
CA PRO A 744 3.75 26.84 14.26
C PRO A 744 4.60 26.95 12.98
N ILE A 745 5.61 26.08 12.86
CA ILE A 745 6.59 26.13 11.76
C ILE A 745 6.60 24.78 11.05
N CYS A 746 6.36 24.79 9.73
CA CYS A 746 6.38 23.59 8.89
C CYS A 746 7.49 23.67 7.82
N TYR A 747 8.31 22.62 7.75
CA TYR A 747 9.24 22.35 6.66
C TYR A 747 8.59 21.40 5.65
N PHE A 748 8.77 21.71 4.37
CA PHE A 748 8.31 20.92 3.24
C PHE A 748 9.51 20.49 2.41
N ALA A 749 9.82 19.20 2.46
CA ALA A 749 11.00 18.60 1.85
C ALA A 749 10.63 17.29 1.16
N ASP A 750 11.57 16.73 0.39
CA ASP A 750 11.43 15.46 -0.33
C ASP A 750 10.29 15.44 -1.37
N PHE A 751 10.15 16.55 -2.09
CA PHE A 751 9.05 16.77 -3.07
C PHE A 751 9.42 16.38 -4.51
N ASN A 752 10.54 15.69 -4.70
CA ASN A 752 11.04 15.28 -6.01
C ASN A 752 10.52 13.92 -6.49
N HIS A 753 9.79 13.19 -5.66
CA HIS A 753 9.29 11.87 -6.01
C HIS A 753 8.20 11.91 -7.08
N ALA A 754 8.41 11.13 -8.15
CA ALA A 754 7.42 10.93 -9.19
C ALA A 754 6.21 10.15 -8.65
N TYR A 755 4.99 10.57 -9.00
CA TYR A 755 3.74 9.91 -8.62
C TYR A 755 3.75 8.44 -9.08
N ASN A 756 3.29 7.54 -8.21
CA ASN A 756 3.28 6.10 -8.48
C ASN A 756 2.27 5.77 -9.60
N LYS A 757 2.75 5.21 -10.71
CA LYS A 757 1.95 4.82 -11.89
C LYS A 757 1.67 3.31 -12.00
N SER A 758 1.92 2.54 -10.94
CA SER A 758 1.76 1.06 -10.94
C SER A 758 0.38 0.60 -11.43
N ASN A 759 -0.72 1.18 -10.94
CA ASN A 759 -2.09 0.78 -11.33
C ASN A 759 -2.40 0.95 -12.83
N VAL A 760 -1.73 1.88 -13.52
CA VAL A 760 -1.89 2.09 -14.98
C VAL A 760 -1.05 1.13 -15.79
N LYS A 761 0.02 0.57 -15.20
CA LYS A 761 0.88 -0.40 -15.87
C LYS A 761 0.23 -1.79 -15.95
N ALA A 762 -0.67 -2.12 -15.04
CA ALA A 762 -1.41 -3.38 -15.08
C ALA A 762 -2.17 -3.53 -16.40
N GLY A 763 -2.03 -4.68 -17.05
CA GLY A 763 -2.75 -5.00 -18.30
C GLY A 763 -4.25 -5.13 -18.09
N THR A 764 -4.67 -5.54 -16.89
CA THR A 764 -6.05 -5.81 -16.51
C THR A 764 -6.50 -4.87 -15.40
N GLY A 765 -7.78 -4.50 -15.39
CA GLY A 765 -8.38 -3.75 -14.30
C GLY A 765 -9.86 -3.46 -14.49
N PHE A 766 -10.43 -2.69 -13.56
CA PHE A 766 -11.86 -2.42 -13.47
C PHE A 766 -12.12 -0.92 -13.30
N ASP A 767 -13.09 -0.41 -14.07
CA ASP A 767 -13.63 0.94 -13.96
C ASP A 767 -15.15 0.91 -13.94
N LEU A 768 -15.79 1.72 -13.09
CA LEU A 768 -17.25 1.72 -12.95
C LEU A 768 -17.97 2.17 -14.23
N LYS A 769 -17.36 3.09 -14.99
CA LYS A 769 -17.93 3.68 -16.21
C LYS A 769 -17.67 2.80 -17.43
N TYR A 770 -16.49 2.20 -17.53
CA TYR A 770 -16.05 1.45 -18.73
C TYR A 770 -15.98 -0.07 -18.56
N GLY A 771 -16.14 -0.59 -17.34
CA GLY A 771 -16.11 -2.02 -17.05
C GLY A 771 -14.68 -2.56 -16.87
N ILE A 772 -14.55 -3.86 -17.13
CA ILE A 772 -13.29 -4.61 -17.13
C ILE A 772 -12.53 -4.29 -18.42
N TYR A 773 -11.26 -3.91 -18.29
CA TYR A 773 -10.31 -3.85 -19.40
C TYR A 773 -9.27 -4.94 -19.25
N MET A 774 -8.88 -5.56 -20.36
CA MET A 774 -7.87 -6.61 -20.44
C MET A 774 -7.05 -6.43 -21.72
N PRO A 775 -5.81 -6.96 -21.76
CA PRO A 775 -5.04 -6.98 -23.01
C PRO A 775 -5.68 -7.93 -24.02
N ILE A 776 -5.34 -7.73 -25.29
CA ILE A 776 -5.72 -8.57 -26.42
C ILE A 776 -4.48 -9.19 -27.05
N ASN A 777 -4.65 -10.31 -27.74
CA ASN A 777 -3.60 -10.90 -28.58
C ASN A 777 -3.99 -10.69 -30.05
N ASP A 778 -3.32 -9.76 -30.72
CA ASP A 778 -3.50 -9.39 -32.13
C ASP A 778 -2.12 -9.20 -32.76
N GLU A 779 -1.53 -10.30 -33.24
CA GLU A 779 -0.11 -10.37 -33.66
C GLU A 779 0.90 -10.00 -32.54
N GLY A 780 0.45 -10.09 -31.28
CA GLY A 780 1.18 -9.69 -30.08
C GLY A 780 0.23 -9.19 -28.99
N ILE A 781 0.75 -9.06 -27.76
CA ILE A 781 -0.02 -8.52 -26.64
C ILE A 781 -0.14 -7.00 -26.80
N ASP A 782 -1.37 -6.50 -26.91
CA ASP A 782 -1.67 -5.07 -26.98
C ASP A 782 -2.81 -4.67 -26.04
N ASP A 783 -2.86 -3.38 -25.72
CA ASP A 783 -3.90 -2.76 -24.92
C ASP A 783 -5.17 -2.47 -25.75
N THR A 784 -6.28 -2.15 -25.10
CA THR A 784 -7.53 -1.74 -25.77
C THR A 784 -7.80 -0.24 -25.61
N MET A 785 -8.70 0.30 -26.43
CA MET A 785 -9.16 1.69 -26.29
C MET A 785 -9.75 1.99 -24.89
N ILE A 786 -10.32 0.98 -24.22
CA ILE A 786 -10.86 1.12 -22.86
C ILE A 786 -9.76 1.44 -21.87
N LYS A 787 -8.61 0.76 -21.97
CA LYS A 787 -7.46 1.03 -21.10
C LYS A 787 -6.95 2.47 -21.28
N ALA A 788 -6.99 3.00 -22.50
CA ALA A 788 -6.61 4.39 -22.76
C ALA A 788 -7.57 5.40 -22.09
N LEU A 789 -8.88 5.16 -22.14
CA LEU A 789 -9.89 5.97 -21.45
C LEU A 789 -9.76 5.91 -19.92
N TYR A 790 -9.52 4.72 -19.39
CA TYR A 790 -9.25 4.53 -17.97
C TYR A 790 -7.96 5.26 -17.55
N LYS A 791 -6.87 5.12 -18.31
CA LYS A 791 -5.58 5.78 -18.04
C LYS A 791 -5.73 7.30 -17.95
N ASP A 792 -6.46 7.91 -18.86
CA ASP A 792 -6.74 9.35 -18.85
C ASP A 792 -7.52 9.76 -17.58
N THR A 793 -8.57 9.02 -17.22
CA THR A 793 -9.35 9.25 -15.99
C THR A 793 -8.49 9.10 -14.74
N TRP A 794 -7.72 8.02 -14.64
CA TRP A 794 -6.83 7.77 -13.52
C TRP A 794 -5.78 8.87 -13.34
N VAL A 795 -5.20 9.37 -14.45
CA VAL A 795 -4.22 10.47 -14.40
C VAL A 795 -4.87 11.73 -13.84
N ARG A 796 -6.02 12.16 -14.38
CA ARG A 796 -6.72 13.36 -13.89
C ARG A 796 -7.04 13.29 -12.41
N GLU A 797 -7.61 12.18 -11.97
CA GLU A 797 -7.98 11.99 -10.58
C GLU A 797 -6.75 11.92 -9.66
N THR A 798 -5.66 11.30 -10.12
CA THR A 798 -4.41 11.20 -9.35
C THR A 798 -3.74 12.55 -9.19
N VAL A 799 -3.67 13.35 -10.26
CA VAL A 799 -3.17 14.73 -10.18
C VAL A 799 -4.06 15.57 -9.26
N SER A 800 -5.38 15.41 -9.33
CA SER A 800 -6.33 16.12 -8.47
C SER A 800 -6.18 15.74 -6.99
N GLU A 801 -6.06 14.45 -6.68
CA GLU A 801 -5.81 13.97 -5.32
C GLU A 801 -4.45 14.46 -4.80
N ARG A 802 -3.40 14.42 -5.64
CA ARG A 802 -2.09 14.96 -5.27
C ARG A 802 -2.15 16.45 -5.00
N LEU A 803 -2.85 17.23 -5.81
CA LEU A 803 -3.03 18.66 -5.54
C LEU A 803 -3.78 18.93 -4.22
N ARG A 804 -4.78 18.12 -3.89
CA ARG A 804 -5.46 18.18 -2.57
C ARG A 804 -4.53 17.77 -1.42
N LEU A 805 -3.70 16.75 -1.59
CA LEU A 805 -2.66 16.39 -0.63
C LEU A 805 -1.70 17.55 -0.38
N PHE A 806 -1.28 18.25 -1.44
CA PHE A 806 -0.46 19.44 -1.32
C PHE A 806 -1.18 20.53 -0.51
N TYR A 807 -2.47 20.78 -0.77
CA TYR A 807 -3.28 21.72 0.01
C TYR A 807 -3.36 21.33 1.51
N VAL A 808 -3.58 20.05 1.80
CA VAL A 808 -3.59 19.54 3.18
C VAL A 808 -2.25 19.80 3.86
N ALA A 809 -1.13 19.54 3.19
CA ALA A 809 0.21 19.78 3.71
C ALA A 809 0.43 21.26 4.09
N LEU A 810 0.12 22.19 3.18
CA LEU A 810 0.38 23.61 3.42
C LEU A 810 -0.51 24.19 4.53
N THR A 811 -1.77 23.71 4.63
CA THR A 811 -2.72 24.15 5.67
C THR A 811 -2.40 23.63 7.08
N ARG A 812 -1.29 22.90 7.27
CA ARG A 812 -0.80 22.52 8.61
C ARG A 812 -0.06 23.65 9.30
N ALA A 813 0.54 24.56 8.53
CA ALA A 813 1.32 25.67 9.07
C ALA A 813 0.42 26.74 9.71
N ARG A 814 0.79 27.19 10.91
CA ARG A 814 0.13 28.30 11.60
C ARG A 814 0.85 29.63 11.36
N GLU A 815 2.17 29.63 11.41
CA GLU A 815 2.97 30.87 11.41
C GLU A 815 3.98 30.96 10.27
N LYS A 816 4.65 29.85 9.93
CA LYS A 816 5.71 29.86 8.92
C LYS A 816 5.72 28.59 8.07
N MET A 817 5.88 28.76 6.76
CA MET A 817 6.14 27.69 5.79
C MET A 817 7.57 27.84 5.25
N ILE A 818 8.31 26.74 5.18
CA ILE A 818 9.68 26.69 4.67
C ILE A 818 9.77 25.57 3.65
N PHE A 819 10.02 25.92 2.38
CA PHE A 819 10.16 24.98 1.28
C PHE A 819 11.63 24.74 0.97
N ILE A 820 12.01 23.48 0.78
CA ILE A 820 13.39 23.10 0.47
C ILE A 820 13.41 22.45 -0.91
N ARG A 821 14.25 23.00 -1.79
CA ARG A 821 14.26 22.71 -3.22
C ARG A 821 15.70 22.60 -3.73
N ASP A 822 15.98 21.61 -4.56
CA ASP A 822 17.22 21.61 -5.34
C ASP A 822 17.15 22.62 -6.48
N ILE A 823 18.29 23.22 -6.83
CA ILE A 823 18.48 23.99 -8.06
C ILE A 823 18.63 22.98 -9.20
N THR A 824 17.51 22.42 -9.67
CA THR A 824 17.51 21.63 -10.90
C THR A 824 17.18 22.50 -12.11
N ASN A 825 17.68 22.12 -13.29
CA ASN A 825 17.29 22.74 -14.55
C ASN A 825 15.76 22.77 -14.66
N PHE A 826 15.24 23.99 -14.60
CA PHE A 826 13.85 24.37 -14.70
C PHE A 826 13.21 23.77 -15.96
N ASP A 827 12.08 23.09 -15.82
CA ASP A 827 11.26 22.61 -16.93
C ASP A 827 9.94 23.40 -16.95
N ASP A 828 10.01 24.62 -17.49
CA ASP A 828 8.89 25.57 -17.65
C ASP A 828 7.78 25.09 -18.58
N SER A 829 7.99 23.93 -19.19
CA SER A 829 7.17 23.42 -20.29
C SER A 829 5.90 22.71 -19.83
N LYS A 830 5.72 22.36 -18.54
CA LYS A 830 4.60 21.53 -18.06
C LYS A 830 3.41 22.34 -17.54
N ASP A 831 2.20 21.91 -17.89
CA ASP A 831 0.94 22.48 -17.38
C ASP A 831 0.54 21.78 -16.07
N THR A 832 -0.40 22.36 -15.31
CA THR A 832 -0.97 21.80 -14.07
C THR A 832 -1.47 20.36 -14.22
N GLN A 833 -1.92 19.96 -15.42
CA GLN A 833 -2.40 18.61 -15.72
C GLN A 833 -1.29 17.59 -16.01
N SER A 834 -0.06 18.02 -16.33
CA SER A 834 1.08 17.13 -16.62
C SER A 834 2.05 16.95 -15.45
N GLN A 835 1.64 17.41 -14.26
CA GLN A 835 2.41 17.39 -13.03
C GLN A 835 2.59 15.96 -12.54
N SER A 836 3.84 15.60 -12.24
CA SER A 836 4.23 14.25 -11.87
C SER A 836 4.94 14.18 -10.52
N SER A 837 5.23 15.31 -9.88
CA SER A 837 5.74 15.41 -8.51
C SER A 837 5.28 16.72 -7.89
N PHE A 838 5.38 16.83 -6.56
CA PHE A 838 5.08 18.11 -5.88
C PHE A 838 6.02 19.23 -6.30
N GLY A 839 7.29 18.91 -6.57
CA GLY A 839 8.27 19.87 -7.06
C GLY A 839 7.85 20.59 -8.33
N GLN A 840 7.21 19.88 -9.25
CA GLN A 840 6.79 20.48 -10.52
C GLN A 840 5.63 21.49 -10.35
N TYR A 841 4.85 21.42 -9.26
CA TYR A 841 3.90 22.49 -8.93
C TYR A 841 4.62 23.80 -8.57
N PHE A 842 5.78 23.72 -7.89
CA PHE A 842 6.60 24.89 -7.62
C PHE A 842 7.23 25.43 -8.89
N ASP A 843 7.75 24.56 -9.76
CA ASP A 843 8.28 24.96 -11.06
C ASP A 843 7.23 25.74 -11.86
N TYR A 844 5.98 25.25 -11.86
CA TYR A 844 4.84 25.93 -12.50
C TYR A 844 4.53 27.30 -11.86
N ILE A 845 4.51 27.38 -10.53
CA ILE A 845 4.29 28.64 -9.81
C ILE A 845 5.40 29.65 -10.13
N GLU A 846 6.66 29.22 -10.08
CA GLU A 846 7.82 30.07 -10.37
C GLU A 846 7.78 30.58 -11.82
N ALA A 847 7.34 29.75 -12.77
CA ALA A 847 7.22 30.13 -14.18
C ALA A 847 6.09 31.13 -14.45
N LYS A 848 4.92 30.91 -13.86
CA LYS A 848 3.69 31.66 -14.19
C LYS A 848 3.44 32.85 -13.27
N ALA A 849 3.93 32.79 -12.04
CA ALA A 849 3.70 33.80 -11.02
C ALA A 849 4.89 33.89 -10.05
N PRO A 850 6.10 34.28 -10.53
CA PRO A 850 7.31 34.33 -9.70
C PRO A 850 7.15 35.22 -8.47
N ASN A 851 6.29 36.24 -8.54
CA ASN A 851 5.97 37.13 -7.41
C ASN A 851 5.33 36.42 -6.19
N ILE A 852 4.86 35.18 -6.34
CA ILE A 852 4.38 34.34 -5.23
C ILE A 852 5.56 33.92 -4.34
N ILE A 853 6.75 33.74 -4.92
CA ILE A 853 7.99 33.34 -4.23
C ILE A 853 8.70 34.61 -3.75
N LYS A 854 8.28 35.12 -2.59
CA LYS A 854 8.78 36.40 -2.06
C LYS A 854 10.15 36.30 -1.39
N ASN A 855 10.40 35.23 -0.64
CA ASN A 855 11.65 35.02 0.12
C ASN A 855 12.45 33.85 -0.44
N ARG A 856 13.11 34.07 -1.58
CA ARG A 856 14.05 33.10 -2.17
C ARG A 856 15.41 33.21 -1.49
N ILE A 857 15.96 32.07 -1.06
CA ILE A 857 17.28 31.93 -0.45
C ILE A 857 18.05 30.89 -1.25
N ASP A 858 19.04 31.31 -2.03
CA ASP A 858 19.91 30.40 -2.78
C ASP A 858 21.17 30.10 -1.96
N LEU A 859 21.36 28.83 -1.58
CA LEU A 859 22.55 28.34 -0.88
C LEU A 859 23.67 28.05 -1.87
N THR A 860 24.92 28.16 -1.42
CA THR A 860 26.11 27.78 -2.20
C THR A 860 26.65 26.43 -1.74
N GLU A 861 27.56 25.82 -2.52
CA GLU A 861 28.19 24.55 -2.12
C GLU A 861 28.93 24.65 -0.78
N ASP A 862 29.51 25.81 -0.46
CA ASP A 862 30.23 26.06 0.80
C ASP A 862 29.36 25.87 2.05
N TYR A 863 28.04 26.06 1.92
CA TYR A 863 27.08 25.81 3.00
C TYR A 863 27.15 24.37 3.53
N PHE A 864 27.50 23.42 2.66
CA PHE A 864 27.58 21.99 2.97
C PHE A 864 28.97 21.52 3.37
N SER A 865 29.91 22.44 3.62
CA SER A 865 31.27 22.09 4.09
C SER A 865 31.29 21.28 5.41
N GLY A 866 30.26 21.42 6.25
CA GLY A 866 30.07 20.65 7.48
C GLY A 866 29.26 19.35 7.32
N LEU A 867 28.79 19.01 6.12
CA LEU A 867 28.00 17.79 5.87
C LEU A 867 28.93 16.59 5.64
N ASP A 868 29.18 15.80 6.69
CA ASP A 868 29.91 14.54 6.60
C ASP A 868 28.95 13.33 6.63
N VAL A 869 28.56 12.87 5.45
CA VAL A 869 27.64 11.72 5.28
C VAL A 869 28.23 10.44 5.89
N LYS A 870 29.55 10.21 5.78
CA LYS A 870 30.19 9.00 6.31
C LYS A 870 30.17 9.01 7.83
N ALA A 871 30.41 10.16 8.45
CA ALA A 871 30.31 10.30 9.90
C ALA A 871 28.86 10.10 10.39
N ILE A 872 27.86 10.64 9.67
CA ILE A 872 26.44 10.46 10.00
C ILE A 872 26.05 8.97 9.93
N GLU A 873 26.47 8.27 8.88
CA GLU A 873 26.24 6.83 8.76
C GLU A 873 27.00 6.04 9.84
N GLY A 874 28.27 6.39 10.10
CA GLY A 874 29.12 5.76 11.12
C GLY A 874 28.68 5.97 12.57
N HIS A 875 28.04 7.10 12.89
CA HIS A 875 27.52 7.41 14.22
C HIS A 875 26.42 6.41 14.64
N PHE A 876 25.68 5.85 13.68
CA PHE A 876 24.66 4.83 13.93
C PHE A 876 25.26 3.43 14.13
N TYR A 877 26.34 3.09 13.42
CA TYR A 877 27.04 1.81 13.63
C TYR A 877 27.80 1.78 14.98
N SER A 878 28.30 2.92 15.45
CA SER A 878 29.09 3.01 16.70
C SER A 878 28.24 2.98 17.99
N LEU A 879 26.93 3.21 17.91
CA LEU A 879 26.01 3.02 19.05
C LEU A 879 25.81 1.52 19.40
N GLY A 880 26.22 0.58 18.53
CA GLY A 880 26.20 -0.86 18.76
C GLY A 880 27.55 -1.50 19.14
N LEU A 881 28.67 -0.80 18.97
CA LEU A 881 30.01 -1.36 19.19
C LEU A 881 30.95 -0.30 19.79
N LYS A 882 30.92 -0.15 21.12
CA LYS A 882 32.10 0.37 21.84
C LYS A 882 33.10 -0.76 22.02
N ASN A 883 33.86 -1.06 20.97
CA ASN A 883 35.17 -1.72 21.12
C ASN A 883 36.17 -0.99 20.24
N ASN A 884 37.05 -0.20 20.89
CA ASN A 884 38.18 0.49 20.29
C ASN A 884 39.31 -0.50 19.93
N ASN A 885 39.03 -1.47 19.07
CA ASN A 885 40.09 -2.27 18.46
C ASN A 885 40.11 -1.97 16.96
N GLU A 886 41.21 -1.39 16.48
CA GLU A 886 41.48 -1.27 15.05
C GLU A 886 41.40 -2.66 14.42
N ILE A 887 40.33 -2.93 13.67
CA ILE A 887 40.25 -4.14 12.85
C ILE A 887 41.14 -3.90 11.65
N LYS A 888 42.34 -4.48 11.69
CA LYS A 888 43.20 -4.63 10.51
C LYS A 888 42.53 -5.61 9.57
N TYR A 889 41.97 -5.12 8.48
CA TYR A 889 41.57 -5.97 7.36
C TYR A 889 42.76 -6.10 6.40
N GLU A 890 43.08 -7.33 6.02
CA GLU A 890 43.85 -7.58 4.80
C GLU A 890 42.87 -7.63 3.63
N SER A 891 43.02 -6.73 2.68
CA SER A 891 42.27 -6.79 1.43
C SER A 891 42.73 -8.02 0.64
N LEU A 892 41.89 -9.05 0.62
CA LEU A 892 42.00 -10.15 -0.32
C LEU A 892 41.66 -9.62 -1.72
N ASN A 893 42.68 -9.26 -2.49
CA ASN A 893 42.55 -9.04 -3.93
C ASN A 893 42.25 -10.39 -4.59
N LEU A 894 40.97 -10.72 -4.69
CA LEU A 894 40.49 -11.84 -5.50
C LEU A 894 40.38 -11.34 -6.94
N ASP A 895 41.17 -11.91 -7.84
CA ASP A 895 41.01 -11.75 -9.28
C ASP A 895 39.65 -12.33 -9.68
N ILE A 896 38.64 -11.47 -9.83
CA ILE A 896 37.31 -11.87 -10.29
C ILE A 896 37.40 -12.08 -11.80
N LYS A 897 37.58 -13.35 -12.22
CA LYS A 897 37.28 -13.78 -13.58
C LYS A 897 35.81 -14.15 -13.65
N GLU A 898 35.11 -13.55 -14.60
CA GLU A 898 33.72 -13.89 -14.91
C GLU A 898 33.70 -15.30 -15.53
N ILE A 899 33.24 -16.29 -14.77
CA ILE A 899 33.11 -17.68 -15.23
C ILE A 899 31.62 -17.92 -15.49
N LYS A 900 31.28 -18.49 -16.65
CA LYS A 900 29.92 -18.96 -16.94
C LYS A 900 29.60 -20.15 -16.02
N ASN A 901 28.61 -19.98 -15.15
CA ASN A 901 28.12 -21.01 -14.25
C ASN A 901 27.08 -21.89 -14.97
N ASP A 902 27.30 -23.21 -15.00
CA ASP A 902 26.32 -24.20 -15.46
C ASP A 902 25.91 -25.05 -14.24
N HIS A 903 24.61 -25.11 -13.92
CA HIS A 903 24.10 -26.05 -12.92
C HIS A 903 23.99 -27.45 -13.54
N ILE A 904 24.50 -28.45 -12.81
CA ILE A 904 24.61 -29.82 -13.32
C ILE A 904 23.24 -30.55 -13.35
N SER A 905 22.28 -30.12 -12.52
CA SER A 905 20.96 -30.77 -12.38
C SER A 905 19.97 -30.40 -13.50
N LYS A 906 19.20 -31.39 -13.98
CA LYS A 906 18.11 -31.21 -14.96
C LYS A 906 17.00 -30.31 -14.41
N ARG A 907 16.64 -29.22 -15.13
CA ARG A 907 15.44 -28.41 -14.84
C ARG A 907 14.20 -29.07 -15.43
N MET A 908 13.16 -29.29 -14.62
CA MET A 908 11.85 -29.77 -15.09
C MET A 908 11.00 -28.60 -15.59
N ASN A 909 10.54 -28.68 -16.85
CA ASN A 909 9.62 -27.73 -17.48
C ASN A 909 8.26 -28.40 -17.75
N LYS A 910 7.50 -28.75 -16.72
CA LYS A 910 6.09 -29.19 -16.85
C LYS A 910 5.23 -28.46 -15.83
N LEU A 911 4.00 -28.09 -16.23
CA LEU A 911 2.99 -27.55 -15.31
C LEU A 911 2.79 -28.54 -14.15
N SER A 912 2.88 -28.05 -12.92
CA SER A 912 2.64 -28.87 -11.73
C SER A 912 1.15 -29.14 -11.57
N ASN A 913 0.83 -30.29 -10.99
CA ASN A 913 -0.49 -30.58 -10.46
C ASN A 913 -0.31 -31.18 -9.06
N LYS A 914 -1.38 -31.19 -8.26
CA LYS A 914 -1.36 -31.66 -6.87
C LYS A 914 -0.75 -33.07 -6.72
N HIS A 915 -0.91 -33.93 -7.72
CA HIS A 915 -0.30 -35.26 -7.75
C HIS A 915 1.22 -35.21 -7.95
N LEU A 916 1.72 -34.39 -8.87
CA LEU A 916 3.15 -34.18 -9.15
C LEU A 916 3.86 -33.55 -7.95
N ASP A 917 3.21 -32.57 -7.30
CA ASP A 917 3.74 -31.89 -6.10
C ASP A 917 3.83 -32.86 -4.92
N THR A 918 2.79 -33.67 -4.71
CA THR A 918 2.82 -34.75 -3.70
C THR A 918 3.93 -35.77 -4.00
N MET A 919 4.22 -36.07 -5.27
CA MET A 919 5.33 -36.97 -5.65
C MET A 919 6.70 -36.34 -5.38
N LEU A 920 6.86 -35.04 -5.66
CA LEU A 920 8.09 -34.29 -5.38
C LEU A 920 8.34 -34.13 -3.87
N GLU A 921 7.30 -33.81 -3.10
CA GLU A 921 7.36 -33.74 -1.63
C GLU A 921 7.74 -35.09 -1.01
N ASN A 922 7.15 -36.19 -1.50
CA ASN A 922 7.53 -37.53 -1.06
C ASN A 922 8.99 -37.86 -1.43
N GLY A 923 9.46 -37.44 -2.60
CA GLY A 923 10.86 -37.61 -2.99
C GLY A 923 11.82 -36.86 -2.09
N LEU A 924 11.54 -35.58 -1.82
CA LEU A 924 12.31 -34.77 -0.87
C LEU A 924 12.30 -35.41 0.53
N ASN A 925 11.15 -35.91 0.98
CA ASN A 925 11.03 -36.58 2.28
C ASN A 925 11.90 -37.84 2.35
N TYR A 926 11.94 -38.68 1.31
CA TYR A 926 12.78 -39.87 1.33
C TYR A 926 14.28 -39.58 1.28
N HIS A 927 14.70 -38.59 0.48
CA HIS A 927 16.09 -38.11 0.48
C HIS A 927 16.49 -37.65 1.88
N TYR A 928 15.62 -36.86 2.50
CA TYR A 928 15.81 -36.35 3.86
C TYR A 928 15.90 -37.48 4.90
N ILE A 929 15.05 -38.52 4.83
CA ILE A 929 15.15 -39.66 5.76
C ILE A 929 16.50 -40.37 5.60
N LEU A 930 16.95 -40.62 4.35
CA LEU A 930 18.26 -41.22 4.09
C LEU A 930 19.43 -40.33 4.55
N GLU A 931 19.23 -39.02 4.54
CA GLU A 931 20.17 -38.03 5.06
C GLU A 931 20.33 -38.14 6.59
N MET A 932 19.23 -38.34 7.31
CA MET A 932 19.17 -38.37 8.78
C MET A 932 19.60 -39.69 9.41
N LEU A 933 19.79 -40.75 8.62
CA LEU A 933 20.16 -42.05 9.15
C LEU A 933 21.60 -42.07 9.66
N ASP A 934 21.78 -42.52 10.89
CA ASP A 934 23.10 -42.98 11.34
C ASP A 934 23.41 -44.32 10.64
N PHE A 935 24.14 -44.25 9.53
CA PHE A 935 24.52 -45.42 8.75
C PHE A 935 25.41 -46.42 9.51
N LYS A 936 25.98 -46.07 10.69
CA LYS A 936 26.66 -47.05 11.56
C LYS A 936 25.67 -48.01 12.24
N ARG A 937 24.43 -47.56 12.47
CA ARG A 937 23.34 -48.33 13.07
C ARG A 937 22.02 -48.09 12.31
N PRO A 938 21.95 -48.42 11.02
CA PRO A 938 20.93 -47.87 10.12
C PRO A 938 19.52 -48.35 10.47
N PHE A 939 19.35 -49.61 10.85
CA PHE A 939 18.03 -50.14 11.25
C PHE A 939 17.57 -49.65 12.63
N GLU A 940 18.49 -49.47 13.58
CA GLU A 940 18.16 -48.92 14.91
C GLU A 940 17.81 -47.43 14.78
N SER A 941 18.64 -46.67 14.06
CA SER A 941 18.41 -45.25 13.76
C SER A 941 17.08 -45.02 13.05
N LEU A 942 16.74 -45.84 12.05
CA LEU A 942 15.44 -45.77 11.37
C LEU A 942 14.25 -46.10 12.32
N ASN A 943 14.47 -46.96 13.31
CA ASN A 943 13.43 -47.31 14.27
C ASN A 943 13.17 -46.23 15.32
N GLU A 944 14.19 -45.41 15.64
CA GLU A 944 14.10 -44.28 16.57
C GLU A 944 13.47 -43.03 15.92
N MET A 945 13.46 -42.95 14.59
CA MET A 945 12.80 -41.86 13.85
C MET A 945 11.28 -41.96 13.93
N ASN A 946 10.65 -40.84 14.25
CA ASN A 946 9.19 -40.71 14.24
C ASN A 946 8.68 -40.41 12.82
N ILE A 947 8.69 -41.43 11.95
CA ILE A 947 8.26 -41.37 10.55
C ILE A 947 7.10 -42.34 10.28
N ASP A 948 6.31 -42.08 9.24
CA ASP A 948 5.16 -42.93 8.91
C ASP A 948 5.59 -44.34 8.46
N LEU A 949 4.69 -45.32 8.65
CA LEU A 949 4.96 -46.73 8.36
C LEU A 949 5.29 -47.01 6.88
N THR A 950 4.77 -46.20 5.96
CA THR A 950 4.99 -46.38 4.51
C THR A 950 6.41 -45.96 4.16
N SER A 951 6.81 -44.74 4.57
CA SER A 951 8.17 -44.24 4.38
C SER A 951 9.20 -45.16 5.04
N LYS A 952 8.91 -45.60 6.27
CA LYS A 952 9.77 -46.54 6.99
C LYS A 952 10.00 -47.83 6.20
N LYS A 953 8.94 -48.43 5.66
CA LYS A 953 9.03 -49.66 4.87
C LYS A 953 9.81 -49.47 3.56
N ILE A 954 9.66 -48.32 2.90
CA ILE A 954 10.39 -47.99 1.67
C ILE A 954 11.88 -47.87 1.98
N ILE A 955 12.26 -47.09 3.00
CA ILE A 955 13.65 -46.91 3.39
C ILE A 955 14.26 -48.21 3.92
N GLU A 956 13.51 -49.04 4.66
CA GLU A 956 13.96 -50.37 5.07
C GLU A 956 14.33 -51.26 3.87
N ASN A 957 13.59 -51.15 2.75
CA ASN A 957 13.91 -51.91 1.54
C ASN A 957 15.20 -51.40 0.88
N VAL A 958 15.42 -50.08 0.88
CA VAL A 958 16.68 -49.47 0.41
C VAL A 958 17.87 -49.94 1.24
N LEU A 959 17.75 -49.94 2.57
CA LEU A 959 18.81 -50.39 3.48
C LEU A 959 19.16 -51.88 3.34
N LYS A 960 18.24 -52.71 2.83
CA LYS A 960 18.46 -54.14 2.56
C LYS A 960 19.17 -54.42 1.23
N MET A 961 19.33 -53.42 0.37
CA MET A 961 20.01 -53.56 -0.92
C MET A 961 21.48 -53.94 -0.74
N ASP A 962 22.03 -54.72 -1.68
CA ASP A 962 23.44 -55.13 -1.64
C ASP A 962 24.41 -53.95 -1.58
N LEU A 963 24.07 -52.84 -2.24
CA LEU A 963 24.83 -51.58 -2.22
C LEU A 963 24.95 -50.98 -0.81
N MET A 964 23.94 -51.19 0.06
CA MET A 964 23.87 -50.59 1.39
C MET A 964 24.36 -51.52 2.52
N LYS A 965 24.57 -52.82 2.26
CA LYS A 965 24.88 -53.83 3.30
C LYS A 965 26.15 -53.54 4.10
N ASN A 966 27.17 -52.95 3.48
CA ASN A 966 28.47 -52.70 4.11
C ASN A 966 28.65 -51.25 4.60
N ILE A 967 27.63 -50.40 4.46
CA ILE A 967 27.75 -48.96 4.70
C ILE A 967 28.11 -48.62 6.16
N SER A 968 27.77 -49.49 7.11
CA SER A 968 28.07 -49.34 8.54
C SER A 968 29.56 -49.33 8.88
N HIS A 969 30.40 -49.82 7.97
CA HIS A 969 31.86 -49.86 8.12
C HIS A 969 32.56 -48.71 7.37
N ALA A 970 31.83 -47.84 6.69
CA ALA A 970 32.36 -46.73 5.91
C ALA A 970 32.17 -45.37 6.59
N LYS A 971 32.94 -44.37 6.14
CA LYS A 971 32.65 -42.97 6.45
C LYS A 971 31.69 -42.42 5.40
N THR A 972 30.53 -41.92 5.82
CA THR A 972 29.51 -41.33 4.94
C THR A 972 29.54 -39.80 5.02
N LEU A 973 29.31 -39.15 3.89
CA LEU A 973 29.07 -37.71 3.78
C LEU A 973 27.80 -37.52 2.95
N HIS A 974 26.86 -36.75 3.48
CA HIS A 974 25.55 -36.52 2.88
C HIS A 974 25.49 -35.09 2.34
N GLU A 975 24.78 -34.89 1.24
CA GLU A 975 24.68 -33.59 0.55
C GLU A 975 26.04 -32.89 0.38
N TYR A 976 27.04 -33.65 -0.10
CA TYR A 976 28.39 -33.14 -0.24
C TYR A 976 28.44 -32.15 -1.40
N GLU A 977 28.39 -30.86 -1.07
CA GLU A 977 28.48 -29.75 -2.01
C GLU A 977 29.92 -29.54 -2.50
N PHE A 978 30.08 -29.34 -3.80
CA PHE A 978 31.36 -28.99 -4.38
C PHE A 978 31.25 -27.97 -5.52
N SER A 979 32.33 -27.20 -5.68
CA SER A 979 32.57 -26.38 -6.86
C SER A 979 33.91 -26.76 -7.48
N SER A 980 33.94 -26.88 -8.81
CA SER A 980 35.14 -27.25 -9.54
C SER A 980 35.18 -26.61 -10.93
N ILE A 981 36.37 -26.21 -11.36
CA ILE A 981 36.60 -25.75 -12.72
C ILE A 981 37.09 -26.93 -13.54
N ILE A 982 36.28 -27.38 -14.48
CA ILE A 982 36.61 -28.45 -15.43
C ILE A 982 36.51 -27.83 -16.82
N GLU A 983 37.56 -27.91 -17.64
CA GLU A 983 37.59 -27.37 -19.02
C GLU A 983 37.14 -25.89 -19.15
N ASN A 984 37.64 -24.99 -18.28
CA ASN A 984 37.28 -23.56 -18.26
C ASN A 984 35.78 -23.26 -17.96
N LYS A 985 35.03 -24.21 -17.40
CA LYS A 985 33.68 -23.98 -16.88
C LYS A 985 33.63 -24.27 -15.38
N ALA A 986 32.97 -23.39 -14.62
CA ALA A 986 32.68 -23.64 -13.22
C ALA A 986 31.44 -24.52 -13.12
N TYR A 987 31.64 -25.69 -12.52
CA TYR A 987 30.60 -26.64 -12.19
C TYR A 987 30.32 -26.56 -10.69
N HIS A 988 29.03 -26.46 -10.36
CA HIS A 988 28.53 -26.53 -9.00
C HIS A 988 27.56 -27.72 -8.90
N GLY A 989 27.78 -28.58 -7.91
CA GLY A 989 27.00 -29.80 -7.73
C GLY A 989 26.95 -30.24 -6.28
N ILE A 990 25.89 -30.97 -5.94
CA ILE A 990 25.66 -31.56 -4.61
C ILE A 990 25.56 -33.06 -4.82
N ILE A 991 26.42 -33.84 -4.14
CA ILE A 991 26.39 -35.30 -4.17
C ILE A 991 25.47 -35.76 -3.03
N ASP A 992 24.40 -36.50 -3.35
CA ASP A 992 23.43 -36.98 -2.35
C ASP A 992 24.09 -37.80 -1.23
N LEU A 993 24.89 -38.81 -1.60
CA LEU A 993 25.65 -39.63 -0.65
C LEU A 993 27.02 -40.03 -1.20
N LEU A 994 28.07 -39.67 -0.47
CA LEU A 994 29.45 -40.10 -0.72
C LEU A 994 29.89 -41.09 0.36
N VAL A 995 30.16 -42.33 -0.02
CA VAL A 995 30.55 -43.40 0.89
C VAL A 995 32.03 -43.74 0.70
N ILE A 996 32.82 -43.55 1.74
CA ILE A 996 34.28 -43.70 1.72
C ILE A 996 34.65 -44.98 2.48
N TYR A 997 34.99 -46.03 1.73
CA TYR A 997 35.57 -47.26 2.27
C TYR A 997 37.10 -47.17 2.30
N ASP A 998 37.77 -48.15 2.91
CA ASP A 998 39.23 -48.20 2.96
C ASP A 998 39.84 -48.32 1.55
N ASP A 999 39.28 -49.18 0.69
CA ASP A 999 39.86 -49.51 -0.62
C ASP A 999 39.24 -48.75 -1.81
N TYR A 1000 38.03 -48.19 -1.68
CA TYR A 1000 37.31 -47.50 -2.77
C TYR A 1000 36.28 -46.47 -2.25
N ILE A 1001 35.66 -45.71 -3.15
CA ILE A 1001 34.61 -44.73 -2.85
C ILE A 1001 33.40 -44.98 -3.75
N ASP A 1002 32.20 -44.99 -3.17
CA ASP A 1002 30.93 -44.98 -3.90
C ASP A 1002 30.31 -43.58 -3.87
N ILE A 1003 29.90 -43.09 -5.04
CA ILE A 1003 29.01 -41.95 -5.21
C ILE A 1003 27.61 -42.51 -5.47
N ILE A 1004 26.66 -42.23 -4.59
CA ILE A 1004 25.28 -42.70 -4.72
C ILE A 1004 24.40 -41.48 -4.90
N ASP A 1005 23.68 -41.45 -6.02
CA ASP A 1005 22.74 -40.40 -6.39
C ASP A 1005 21.32 -40.98 -6.39
N TYR A 1006 20.44 -40.39 -5.59
CA TYR A 1006 19.11 -40.91 -5.33
C TYR A 1006 18.12 -40.41 -6.37
N LYS A 1007 17.19 -41.29 -6.75
CA LYS A 1007 16.08 -41.01 -7.65
C LYS A 1007 14.80 -41.59 -7.06
N LEU A 1008 13.69 -40.91 -7.28
CA LEU A 1008 12.41 -41.34 -6.73
C LEU A 1008 11.95 -42.68 -7.32
N LYS A 1009 12.04 -42.84 -8.64
CA LYS A 1009 11.54 -44.05 -9.35
C LYS A 1009 12.37 -44.43 -10.58
N ASN A 1010 12.19 -43.73 -11.70
CA ASN A 1010 12.89 -44.05 -12.95
C ASN A 1010 14.23 -43.30 -13.05
N PHE A 1011 15.31 -44.02 -13.35
CA PHE A 1011 16.68 -43.49 -13.48
C PHE A 1011 17.30 -43.77 -14.86
N ASP A 1012 16.52 -44.22 -15.85
CA ASP A 1012 16.97 -44.38 -17.24
C ASP A 1012 16.90 -43.03 -18.01
N ASP A 1013 17.79 -42.10 -17.66
CA ASP A 1013 17.96 -40.82 -18.35
C ASP A 1013 19.45 -40.50 -18.53
N GLU A 1014 19.88 -40.27 -19.77
CA GLU A 1014 21.28 -39.96 -20.12
C GLU A 1014 21.81 -38.69 -19.40
N ALA A 1015 20.92 -37.79 -18.98
CA ALA A 1015 21.31 -36.60 -18.21
C ALA A 1015 21.86 -36.96 -16.81
N TYR A 1016 21.34 -38.01 -16.17
CA TYR A 1016 21.82 -38.45 -14.85
C TYR A 1016 23.20 -39.11 -14.95
N ASP A 1017 23.45 -39.84 -16.02
CA ASP A 1017 24.78 -40.43 -16.28
C ASP A 1017 25.83 -39.33 -16.47
N ARG A 1018 25.48 -38.28 -17.21
CA ARG A 1018 26.35 -37.10 -17.37
C ARG A 1018 26.62 -36.39 -16.05
N GLN A 1019 25.61 -36.25 -15.18
CA GLN A 1019 25.75 -35.65 -13.84
C GLN A 1019 26.72 -36.45 -12.96
N LEU A 1020 26.54 -37.78 -12.90
CA LEU A 1020 27.44 -38.66 -12.14
C LEU A 1020 28.87 -38.68 -12.69
N GLY A 1021 29.05 -38.54 -14.01
CA GLY A 1021 30.38 -38.40 -14.62
C GLY A 1021 31.15 -37.19 -14.10
N LEU A 1022 30.46 -36.05 -13.94
CA LEU A 1022 31.06 -34.85 -13.37
C LEU A 1022 31.38 -35.03 -11.87
N TYR A 1023 30.50 -35.70 -11.12
CA TYR A 1023 30.76 -36.04 -9.71
C TYR A 1023 32.00 -36.92 -9.57
N LYS A 1024 32.10 -37.96 -10.41
CA LYS A 1024 33.24 -38.88 -10.46
C LYS A 1024 34.54 -38.15 -10.78
N ALA A 1025 34.53 -37.26 -11.77
CA ALA A 1025 35.70 -36.48 -12.16
C ALA A 1025 36.19 -35.58 -11.02
N TYR A 1026 35.26 -34.90 -10.34
CA TYR A 1026 35.59 -34.09 -9.17
C TYR A 1026 36.18 -34.94 -8.03
N VAL A 1027 35.53 -36.04 -7.64
CA VAL A 1027 36.02 -36.88 -6.52
C VAL A 1027 37.37 -37.49 -6.86
N LYS A 1028 37.60 -37.98 -8.09
CA LYS A 1028 38.91 -38.46 -8.55
C LYS A 1028 40.00 -37.38 -8.50
N SER A 1029 39.66 -36.10 -8.64
CA SER A 1029 40.64 -35.01 -8.48
C SER A 1029 41.14 -34.87 -7.03
N LYS A 1030 40.42 -35.43 -6.06
CA LYS A 1030 40.71 -35.32 -4.62
C LYS A 1030 41.24 -36.61 -4.00
N THR A 1031 41.25 -37.73 -4.72
CA THR A 1031 41.62 -39.04 -4.17
C THR A 1031 42.20 -39.98 -5.24
N ASN A 1032 43.11 -40.86 -4.81
CA ASN A 1032 43.66 -41.93 -5.65
C ASN A 1032 42.86 -43.24 -5.53
N LYS A 1033 41.81 -43.28 -4.71
CA LYS A 1033 40.95 -44.47 -4.56
C LYS A 1033 40.09 -44.67 -5.82
N PRO A 1034 39.80 -45.91 -6.22
CA PRO A 1034 38.79 -46.20 -7.22
C PRO A 1034 37.44 -45.59 -6.82
N VAL A 1035 36.78 -44.89 -7.76
CA VAL A 1035 35.48 -44.25 -7.56
C VAL A 1035 34.44 -44.95 -8.44
N LYS A 1036 33.36 -45.44 -7.83
CA LYS A 1036 32.19 -46.01 -8.51
C LYS A 1036 30.99 -45.08 -8.34
N CYS A 1037 30.08 -45.09 -9.31
CA CYS A 1037 28.91 -44.23 -9.32
C CYS A 1037 27.65 -45.07 -9.46
N HIS A 1038 26.65 -44.81 -8.63
CA HIS A 1038 25.42 -45.58 -8.58
C HIS A 1038 24.21 -44.64 -8.63
N LEU A 1039 23.25 -44.96 -9.49
CA LEU A 1039 21.89 -44.40 -9.41
C LEU A 1039 21.02 -45.35 -8.60
N LEU A 1040 20.29 -44.82 -7.62
CA LEU A 1040 19.43 -45.62 -6.74
C LEU A 1040 17.98 -45.13 -6.84
N SER A 1041 17.06 -46.02 -7.24
CA SER A 1041 15.61 -45.81 -7.10
C SER A 1041 15.16 -46.13 -5.69
N ILE A 1042 14.64 -45.12 -4.99
CA ILE A 1042 14.15 -45.27 -3.62
C ILE A 1042 12.87 -46.12 -3.60
N ILE A 1043 11.88 -45.82 -4.45
CA ILE A 1043 10.59 -46.54 -4.44
C ILE A 1043 10.76 -48.00 -4.87
N ASP A 1044 11.55 -48.24 -5.92
CA ASP A 1044 11.69 -49.58 -6.47
C ASP A 1044 12.79 -50.40 -5.76
N ALA A 1045 13.56 -49.78 -4.87
CA ALA A 1045 14.72 -50.34 -4.17
C ALA A 1045 15.69 -51.06 -5.14
N LYS A 1046 16.03 -50.39 -6.24
CA LYS A 1046 16.94 -50.87 -7.28
C LYS A 1046 18.08 -49.90 -7.48
N SER A 1047 19.28 -50.41 -7.77
CA SER A 1047 20.44 -49.58 -8.13
C SER A 1047 21.03 -50.01 -9.47
N ARG A 1048 21.62 -49.05 -10.18
CA ARG A 1048 22.40 -49.26 -11.39
C ARG A 1048 23.77 -48.60 -11.21
N GLU A 1049 24.84 -49.38 -11.35
CA GLU A 1049 26.19 -48.83 -11.45
C GLU A 1049 26.33 -48.17 -12.83
N VAL A 1050 26.83 -46.94 -12.86
CA VAL A 1050 26.99 -46.16 -14.09
C VAL A 1050 28.45 -46.16 -14.51
N GLU A 1051 28.72 -46.74 -15.69
CA GLU A 1051 30.03 -46.68 -16.34
C GLU A 1051 30.21 -45.33 -17.05
N VAL A 1052 30.46 -44.27 -16.26
CA VAL A 1052 30.84 -42.94 -16.76
C VAL A 1052 32.33 -42.70 -16.75
#